data_AF-A0A941K8H8-F1
#
_entry.id   AF-A0A941K8H8-F1
#
_cell.length_a   1.000
_cell.length_b   1.000
_cell.length_c   1.000
_cell.angle_alpha   90.00
_cell.angle_beta   90.00
_cell.angle_gamma   90.00
#
_symmetry.space_group_name_H-M   'P 1'
#
loop_
_entity.id
_entity.type
_entity.pdbx_description
1 polymer ?
#
loop_
_entity_poly.entity_id
_entity_poly.type
_entity_poly.pdbx_seq_one_letter_code
_entity_poly.pdbx_strand_id
1 'polypeptide(L)'
;MANIHDCLQRAVDAGDLDKTRAEDAGTQFEQLLARYETTMPRHAAEAAAAADLKEATRQARRSRHHKVVNQLQAQRRLHDLITTSKDPARALINLLEWSEGSGFQGESVQSWANALVRDVNAELNEVLRATGRNMIGNSRDPVRLRKIIQELHLEDSGDPGAKAMAEAVRKVQNRLRRMFNAHGGDIRELADFGVSHSHDVAALRRVGFDEWAEYIMPLLDWSRIRNHGTGKPFAAAGGTPRRADANAFLSQIYEGIVTRGWNDKDPSMTVGGKALYNTRAEHRELHFRDGSAWMDYNARFGTSDPFTAMIGGLHGMARDIAQMRVLGPNPKMGLEYAIQVAKRRAALAKDATLEQKMNKAGGKAQTMLAHFSGSVNNTDHEVAARFLSNTRKVLTSIQLGAATLSAVTDIVTIRMGARASGLNPNNVMMTSLKMLTSSRQREVAAQLGYVADTLAEAGSSAVRFTGDVIAGEFAERVSGFTMRASGLAFWTDMNRNAFRMEFSAYLAQNADRAYDQIDEPLRKAFEARGITMSDWDLLRAPAGLYTARNGAKFLSPQYWRHNQKRLSPSIAEGLSLRLNMLIEEHMEIAIPSASLEGRAFWLGNSTPGTFGGELLRSSLMYKSFPLSFMLGQYRRFLVQPTPWNRLTYAAKMGLGVTLMGGMAIQLKELAKGNDPRPMDEAKFWGGAIMQGGGLGIFGDFFAATESRVGGGIAETLAGPVVSFGGDVAGLVGNPIHRAINGDSFLLGRDVANFVGYNTPVFSSLWYARLAYGRAVADQLRIFLDPEAERLMRQQERRQQRDFGTGSWWHRGQLRPERGPDFSNIVGGER
;
A
#
# COMPACT_ATOMS: atom_id res chain seq x y z
N MET A 1 58.23 -5.51 -8.90
CA MET A 1 57.02 -6.29 -8.57
C MET A 1 56.48 -6.85 -9.88
N ALA A 2 55.98 -8.09 -9.90
CA ALA A 2 55.37 -8.62 -11.12
C ALA A 2 54.19 -7.74 -11.54
N ASN A 3 54.16 -7.32 -12.82
CA ASN A 3 53.07 -6.53 -13.38
C ASN A 3 51.75 -7.31 -13.22
N ILE A 4 50.68 -6.63 -12.81
CA ILE A 4 49.38 -7.28 -12.59
C ILE A 4 48.84 -7.91 -13.87
N HIS A 5 49.14 -7.34 -15.04
CA HIS A 5 48.79 -7.93 -16.34
C HIS A 5 49.48 -9.26 -16.56
N ASP A 6 50.75 -9.39 -16.20
CA ASP A 6 51.48 -10.66 -16.29
C ASP A 6 50.94 -11.70 -15.32
N CYS A 7 50.42 -11.26 -14.17
CA CYS A 7 49.77 -12.15 -13.20
C CYS A 7 48.40 -12.62 -13.71
N LEU A 8 47.60 -11.71 -14.29
CA LEU A 8 46.29 -12.02 -14.87
C LEU A 8 46.43 -12.93 -16.09
N GLN A 9 47.40 -12.66 -16.97
CA GLN A 9 47.67 -13.49 -18.15
C GLN A 9 48.12 -14.89 -17.74
N ARG A 10 49.04 -15.02 -16.76
CA ARG A 10 49.43 -16.33 -16.23
C ARG A 10 48.25 -17.11 -15.64
N ALA A 11 47.31 -16.44 -14.99
CA ALA A 11 46.10 -17.08 -14.47
C ALA A 11 45.15 -17.53 -15.59
N VAL A 12 45.08 -16.79 -16.71
CA VAL A 12 44.34 -17.21 -17.91
C VAL A 12 45.00 -18.42 -18.57
N ASP A 13 46.32 -18.37 -18.75
CA ASP A 13 47.10 -19.45 -19.37
C ASP A 13 47.04 -20.75 -18.54
N ALA A 14 46.98 -20.63 -17.21
CA ALA A 14 46.79 -21.75 -16.28
C ALA A 14 45.33 -22.27 -16.21
N GLY A 15 44.38 -21.57 -16.82
CA GLY A 15 42.94 -21.91 -16.76
C GLY A 15 42.25 -21.52 -15.44
N ASP A 16 42.92 -20.77 -14.57
CA ASP A 16 42.40 -20.32 -13.27
C ASP A 16 41.48 -19.10 -13.39
N LEU A 17 41.58 -18.34 -14.49
CA LEU A 17 40.80 -17.13 -14.74
C LEU A 17 40.29 -17.08 -16.18
N ASP A 18 39.01 -16.71 -16.34
CA ASP A 18 38.41 -16.47 -17.66
C ASP A 18 39.00 -15.21 -18.33
N LYS A 19 39.23 -15.27 -19.64
CA LYS A 19 39.89 -14.20 -20.41
C LYS A 19 39.16 -12.87 -20.30
N THR A 20 37.84 -12.85 -20.44
CA THR A 20 37.04 -11.63 -20.32
C THR A 20 37.15 -11.03 -18.92
N ARG A 21 37.16 -11.86 -17.87
CA ARG A 21 37.36 -11.36 -16.50
C ARG A 21 38.76 -10.84 -16.23
N ALA A 22 39.77 -11.42 -16.85
CA ALA A 22 41.13 -10.93 -16.77
C ALA A 22 41.27 -9.56 -17.45
N GLU A 23 40.66 -9.39 -18.63
CA GLU A 23 40.60 -8.11 -19.35
C GLU A 23 39.83 -7.04 -18.56
N ASP A 24 38.68 -7.40 -17.96
CA ASP A 24 37.91 -6.49 -17.11
C ASP A 24 38.71 -6.05 -15.86
N ALA A 25 39.37 -7.00 -15.19
CA ALA A 25 40.18 -6.72 -14.00
C ALA A 25 41.42 -5.89 -14.32
N GLY A 26 42.08 -6.16 -15.45
CA GLY A 26 43.18 -5.35 -15.97
C GLY A 26 42.72 -3.94 -16.32
N THR A 27 41.57 -3.80 -16.99
CA THR A 27 40.97 -2.49 -17.30
C THR A 27 40.64 -1.71 -16.03
N GLN A 28 40.02 -2.34 -15.04
CA GLN A 28 39.71 -1.71 -13.76
C GLN A 28 40.97 -1.31 -12.99
N PHE A 29 42.01 -2.14 -13.03
CA PHE A 29 43.31 -1.79 -12.45
C PHE A 29 43.88 -0.53 -13.09
N GLU A 30 43.93 -0.47 -14.43
CA GLU A 30 44.45 0.70 -15.16
C GLU A 30 43.62 1.96 -14.87
N GLN A 31 42.30 1.84 -14.80
CA GLN A 31 41.43 2.95 -14.43
C GLN A 31 41.71 3.44 -12.99
N LEU A 32 41.90 2.53 -12.03
CA LEU A 32 42.25 2.89 -10.65
C LEU A 32 43.67 3.47 -10.57
N LEU A 33 44.62 2.90 -11.30
CA LEU A 33 46.01 3.35 -11.35
C LEU A 33 46.11 4.77 -11.92
N ALA A 34 45.58 4.98 -13.13
CA ALA A 34 45.56 6.28 -13.79
C ALA A 34 44.88 7.35 -12.90
N ARG A 35 43.86 6.93 -12.15
CA ARG A 35 43.15 7.80 -11.21
C ARG A 35 44.00 8.13 -9.98
N TYR A 36 44.66 7.17 -9.35
CA TYR A 36 45.52 7.41 -8.19
C TYR A 36 46.82 8.15 -8.53
N GLU A 37 47.40 7.93 -9.71
CA GLU A 37 48.59 8.64 -10.18
C GLU A 37 48.38 10.17 -10.23
N THR A 38 47.14 10.64 -10.30
CA THR A 38 46.83 12.08 -10.21
C THR A 38 47.15 12.70 -8.84
N THR A 39 47.28 11.89 -7.78
CA THR A 39 47.40 12.37 -6.39
C THR A 39 48.46 11.67 -5.54
N MET A 40 49.09 10.60 -6.03
CA MET A 40 50.18 9.91 -5.32
C MET A 40 51.25 9.37 -6.29
N PRO A 41 52.48 9.14 -5.80
CA PRO A 41 53.54 8.55 -6.62
C PRO A 41 53.13 7.17 -7.15
N ARG A 42 53.54 6.86 -8.38
CA ARG A 42 53.15 5.63 -9.10
C ARG A 42 53.24 4.34 -8.28
N HIS A 43 54.32 4.13 -7.52
CA HIS A 43 54.46 2.93 -6.69
C HIS A 43 53.38 2.80 -5.60
N ALA A 44 52.96 3.93 -5.01
CA ALA A 44 51.87 3.97 -4.04
C ALA A 44 50.50 3.84 -4.74
N ALA A 45 50.35 4.43 -5.93
CA ALA A 45 49.16 4.31 -6.77
C ALA A 45 48.92 2.86 -7.21
N GLU A 46 49.96 2.15 -7.65
CA GLU A 46 49.92 0.73 -8.02
C GLU A 46 49.53 -0.15 -6.83
N ALA A 47 50.09 0.11 -5.65
CA ALA A 47 49.75 -0.64 -4.43
C ALA A 47 48.29 -0.39 -3.98
N ALA A 48 47.83 0.86 -4.03
CA ALA A 48 46.46 1.23 -3.71
C ALA A 48 45.46 0.66 -4.72
N ALA A 49 45.74 0.76 -6.02
CA ALA A 49 44.93 0.17 -7.10
C ALA A 49 44.81 -1.34 -6.95
N ALA A 50 45.91 -2.03 -6.65
CA ALA A 50 45.90 -3.47 -6.43
C ALA A 50 45.10 -3.86 -5.18
N ALA A 51 45.24 -3.12 -4.08
CA ALA A 51 44.52 -3.38 -2.84
C ALA A 51 43.00 -3.16 -3.01
N ASP A 52 42.60 -2.06 -3.63
CA ASP A 52 41.19 -1.73 -3.87
C ASP A 52 40.57 -2.68 -4.90
N LEU A 53 41.28 -3.05 -5.97
CA LEU A 53 40.82 -4.07 -6.91
C LEU A 53 40.65 -5.43 -6.25
N LYS A 54 41.60 -5.84 -5.39
CA LYS A 54 41.53 -7.10 -4.66
C LYS A 54 40.32 -7.13 -3.71
N GLU A 55 40.11 -6.06 -2.94
CA GLU A 55 38.97 -5.99 -2.01
C GLU A 55 37.65 -5.91 -2.77
N ALA A 56 37.56 -5.10 -3.84
CA ALA A 56 36.40 -5.02 -4.71
C ALA A 56 36.07 -6.39 -5.33
N THR A 57 37.08 -7.12 -5.81
CA THR A 57 36.92 -8.46 -6.40
C THR A 57 36.47 -9.48 -5.35
N ARG A 58 37.04 -9.44 -4.14
CA ARG A 58 36.65 -10.34 -3.04
C ARG A 58 35.19 -10.11 -2.62
N GLN A 59 34.80 -8.85 -2.45
CA GLN A 59 33.43 -8.46 -2.14
C GLN A 59 32.47 -8.85 -3.26
N ALA A 60 32.81 -8.52 -4.51
CA ALA A 60 32.03 -8.89 -5.68
C ALA A 60 31.88 -10.41 -5.81
N ARG A 61 32.92 -11.20 -5.53
CA ARG A 61 32.85 -12.67 -5.53
C ARG A 61 31.86 -13.19 -4.50
N ARG A 62 31.94 -12.70 -3.25
CA ARG A 62 31.02 -13.11 -2.17
C ARG A 62 29.57 -12.74 -2.51
N SER A 63 29.36 -11.51 -2.95
CA SER A 63 28.07 -10.97 -3.37
C SER A 63 27.47 -11.77 -4.54
N ARG A 64 28.26 -11.99 -5.60
CA ARG A 64 27.89 -12.83 -6.75
C ARG A 64 27.56 -14.27 -6.34
N HIS A 65 28.39 -14.89 -5.49
CA HIS A 65 28.12 -16.24 -4.99
C HIS A 65 26.79 -16.31 -4.24
N HIS A 66 26.57 -15.39 -3.28
CA HIS A 66 25.34 -15.37 -2.48
C HIS A 66 24.10 -15.14 -3.35
N LYS A 67 24.19 -14.22 -4.32
CA LYS A 67 23.15 -13.97 -5.32
C LYS A 67 22.85 -15.23 -6.15
N VAL A 68 23.86 -15.90 -6.70
CA VAL A 68 23.68 -17.09 -7.54
C VAL A 68 23.04 -18.23 -6.75
N VAL A 69 23.48 -18.48 -5.52
CA VAL A 69 22.88 -19.51 -4.66
C VAL A 69 21.40 -19.20 -4.39
N ASN A 70 21.06 -17.97 -4.02
CA ASN A 70 19.67 -17.56 -3.80
C ASN A 70 18.83 -17.67 -5.08
N GLN A 71 19.40 -17.31 -6.23
CA GLN A 71 18.72 -17.46 -7.53
C GLN A 71 18.43 -18.92 -7.87
N LEU A 72 19.40 -19.82 -7.66
CA LEU A 72 19.23 -21.27 -7.90
C LEU A 72 18.22 -21.90 -6.93
N GLN A 73 18.24 -21.51 -5.66
CA GLN A 73 17.25 -21.94 -4.68
C GLN A 73 15.84 -21.48 -5.06
N ALA A 74 15.69 -20.22 -5.48
CA ALA A 74 14.41 -19.70 -5.96
C ALA A 74 13.93 -20.46 -7.21
N GLN A 75 14.80 -20.72 -8.19
CA GLN A 75 14.47 -21.49 -9.38
C GLN A 75 14.00 -22.91 -9.05
N ARG A 76 14.71 -23.64 -8.17
CA ARG A 76 14.29 -24.98 -7.74
C ARG A 76 12.91 -24.94 -7.08
N ARG A 77 12.71 -24.06 -6.10
CA ARG A 77 11.42 -23.93 -5.41
C ARG A 77 10.27 -23.56 -6.37
N LEU A 78 10.49 -22.59 -7.26
CA LEU A 78 9.47 -22.16 -8.23
C LEU A 78 9.14 -23.29 -9.22
N HIS A 79 10.16 -24.01 -9.68
CA HIS A 79 9.97 -25.18 -10.54
C HIS A 79 9.13 -26.25 -9.83
N ASP A 80 9.50 -26.64 -8.61
CA ASP A 80 8.82 -27.68 -7.85
C ASP A 80 7.37 -27.27 -7.52
N LEU A 81 7.17 -26.01 -7.12
CA LEU A 81 5.84 -25.46 -6.82
C LEU A 81 4.92 -25.51 -8.05
N ILE A 82 5.41 -25.12 -9.23
CA ILE A 82 4.60 -25.06 -10.44
C ILE A 82 4.33 -26.46 -11.02
N THR A 83 5.31 -27.36 -10.92
CA THR A 83 5.19 -28.72 -11.46
C THR A 83 4.31 -29.61 -10.58
N THR A 84 4.35 -29.45 -9.25
CA THR A 84 3.51 -30.23 -8.32
C THR A 84 2.11 -29.64 -8.11
N SER A 85 1.88 -28.37 -8.49
CA SER A 85 0.55 -27.76 -8.38
C SER A 85 -0.49 -28.48 -9.24
N LYS A 86 -1.70 -28.67 -8.69
CA LYS A 86 -2.85 -29.19 -9.46
C LYS A 86 -3.31 -28.20 -10.54
N ASP A 87 -3.29 -26.89 -10.24
CA ASP A 87 -3.58 -25.83 -11.20
C ASP A 87 -2.36 -24.89 -11.32
N PRO A 88 -1.48 -25.10 -12.31
CA PRO A 88 -0.31 -24.25 -12.49
C PRO A 88 -0.67 -22.79 -12.85
N ALA A 89 -1.80 -22.55 -13.54
CA ALA A 89 -2.24 -21.18 -13.83
C ALA A 89 -2.64 -20.45 -12.54
N ARG A 90 -3.40 -21.11 -11.66
CA ARG A 90 -3.75 -20.52 -10.37
C ARG A 90 -2.53 -20.34 -9.47
N ALA A 91 -1.57 -21.26 -9.52
CA ALA A 91 -0.31 -21.12 -8.79
C ALA A 91 0.49 -19.88 -9.21
N LEU A 92 0.56 -19.55 -10.51
CA LEU A 92 1.20 -18.31 -10.99
C LEU A 92 0.58 -17.04 -10.38
N ILE A 93 -0.75 -16.99 -10.31
CA ILE A 93 -1.47 -15.87 -9.70
C ILE A 93 -1.24 -15.83 -8.18
N ASN A 94 -1.24 -17.00 -7.53
CA ASN A 94 -1.10 -17.10 -6.09
C ASN A 94 0.32 -16.89 -5.56
N LEU A 95 1.35 -16.96 -6.43
CA LEU A 95 2.68 -16.43 -6.11
C LEU A 95 2.62 -14.94 -5.77
N LEU A 96 1.64 -14.20 -6.31
CA LEU A 96 1.52 -12.75 -6.13
C LEU A 96 0.50 -12.42 -5.03
N GLU A 97 -0.71 -12.99 -5.09
CA GLU A 97 -1.78 -12.78 -4.10
C GLU A 97 -2.45 -14.10 -3.76
N TRP A 98 -2.44 -14.48 -2.49
CA TRP A 98 -3.12 -15.70 -2.02
C TRP A 98 -4.63 -15.63 -2.27
N SER A 99 -5.23 -16.79 -2.51
CA SER A 99 -6.69 -16.93 -2.64
C SER A 99 -7.19 -18.18 -1.95
N GLU A 100 -8.31 -18.01 -1.25
CA GLU A 100 -8.96 -19.08 -0.53
C GLU A 100 -9.41 -20.21 -1.46
N GLY A 101 -9.20 -21.46 -1.01
CA GLY A 101 -9.62 -22.68 -1.69
C GLY A 101 -8.94 -22.98 -3.02
N SER A 102 -7.88 -22.23 -3.34
CA SER A 102 -7.07 -22.46 -4.54
C SER A 102 -6.17 -23.69 -4.48
N GLY A 103 -6.01 -24.31 -3.29
CA GLY A 103 -5.10 -25.44 -3.07
C GLY A 103 -3.61 -25.07 -3.13
N PHE A 104 -3.28 -23.77 -3.19
CA PHE A 104 -1.91 -23.30 -3.19
C PHE A 104 -1.33 -23.29 -1.79
N GLN A 105 -0.22 -24.02 -1.61
CA GLN A 105 0.51 -24.16 -0.33
C GLN A 105 1.81 -23.34 -0.31
N GLY A 106 2.04 -22.51 -1.33
CA GLY A 106 3.23 -21.66 -1.42
C GLY A 106 3.11 -20.37 -0.62
N GLU A 107 4.17 -19.57 -0.69
CA GLU A 107 4.19 -18.21 -0.16
C GLU A 107 3.76 -17.21 -1.25
N SER A 108 2.89 -16.25 -0.92
CA SER A 108 2.53 -15.15 -1.82
C SER A 108 3.29 -13.87 -1.48
N VAL A 109 3.64 -13.08 -2.50
CA VAL A 109 4.34 -11.78 -2.33
C VAL A 109 3.53 -10.85 -1.42
N GLN A 110 2.22 -10.75 -1.66
CA GLN A 110 1.35 -9.84 -0.91
C GLN A 110 1.16 -10.28 0.55
N SER A 111 0.98 -11.57 0.83
CA SER A 111 0.91 -12.08 2.21
C SER A 111 2.19 -11.74 2.97
N TRP A 112 3.35 -12.01 2.37
CA TRP A 112 4.66 -11.70 2.98
C TRP A 112 4.84 -10.22 3.26
N ALA A 113 4.53 -9.38 2.28
CA ALA A 113 4.65 -7.94 2.42
C ALA A 113 3.74 -7.40 3.53
N ASN A 114 2.48 -7.85 3.57
CA ASN A 114 1.54 -7.44 4.60
C ASN A 114 2.00 -7.89 6.00
N ALA A 115 2.41 -9.15 6.14
CA ALA A 115 2.90 -9.70 7.39
C ALA A 115 4.15 -8.98 7.90
N LEU A 116 5.14 -8.73 7.03
CA LEU A 116 6.38 -8.06 7.42
C LEU A 116 6.16 -6.58 7.74
N VAL A 117 5.33 -5.87 6.97
CA VAL A 117 4.95 -4.47 7.27
C VAL A 117 4.25 -4.38 8.63
N ARG A 118 3.40 -5.35 8.98
CA ARG A 118 2.66 -5.33 10.25
C ARG A 118 3.55 -5.67 11.42
N ASP A 119 4.48 -6.60 11.23
CA ASP A 119 5.52 -6.88 12.22
C ASP A 119 6.46 -5.67 12.43
N VAL A 120 6.84 -4.95 11.37
CA VAL A 120 7.56 -3.66 11.47
C VAL A 120 6.76 -2.62 12.26
N ASN A 121 5.48 -2.46 11.95
CA ASN A 121 4.62 -1.51 12.67
C ASN A 121 4.46 -1.89 14.14
N ALA A 122 4.38 -3.19 14.44
CA ALA A 122 4.31 -3.70 15.78
C ALA A 122 5.59 -3.39 16.58
N GLU A 123 6.77 -3.57 15.98
CA GLU A 123 8.06 -3.21 16.60
C GLU A 123 8.20 -1.69 16.83
N LEU A 124 7.57 -0.88 15.97
CA LEU A 124 7.59 0.58 16.05
C LEU A 124 6.32 1.16 16.68
N ASN A 125 5.54 0.38 17.42
CA ASN A 125 4.27 0.82 17.99
C ASN A 125 4.41 2.12 18.81
N GLU A 126 5.47 2.25 19.60
CA GLU A 126 5.72 3.46 20.41
C GLU A 126 6.00 4.68 19.52
N VAL A 127 6.88 4.52 18.54
CA VAL A 127 7.20 5.56 17.53
C VAL A 127 5.94 6.01 16.81
N LEU A 128 5.12 5.05 16.35
CA LEU A 128 3.88 5.31 15.62
C LEU A 128 2.80 5.96 16.50
N ARG A 129 2.71 5.60 17.78
CA ARG A 129 1.77 6.25 18.72
C ARG A 129 2.16 7.69 18.98
N ALA A 130 3.46 7.97 19.14
CA ALA A 130 4.00 9.29 19.42
C ALA A 130 3.99 10.22 18.20
N THR A 131 4.39 9.71 17.03
CA THR A 131 4.66 10.52 15.82
C THR A 131 3.76 10.20 14.62
N GLY A 132 2.92 9.18 14.73
CA GLY A 132 1.97 8.83 13.68
C GLY A 132 1.05 9.98 13.32
N ARG A 133 0.36 9.85 12.20
CA ARG A 133 -0.41 10.97 11.64
C ARG A 133 -1.61 11.35 12.52
N ASN A 134 -1.85 12.65 12.63
CA ASN A 134 -3.04 13.24 13.24
C ASN A 134 -4.17 13.37 12.19
N MET A 135 -5.31 13.96 12.59
CA MET A 135 -6.47 14.09 11.71
C MET A 135 -6.17 14.85 10.40
N ILE A 136 -5.32 15.88 10.45
CA ILE A 136 -4.93 16.68 9.29
C ILE A 136 -3.76 16.10 8.48
N GLY A 137 -3.20 14.97 8.92
CA GLY A 137 -2.17 14.22 8.18
C GLY A 137 -0.73 14.58 8.54
N ASN A 138 -0.54 15.51 9.48
CA ASN A 138 0.78 15.84 10.04
C ASN A 138 1.15 14.86 11.15
N SER A 139 2.43 14.78 11.51
CA SER A 139 2.85 14.11 12.75
C SER A 139 2.06 14.64 13.95
N ARG A 140 1.64 13.75 14.85
CA ARG A 140 1.02 14.12 16.15
C ARG A 140 1.94 14.95 17.02
N ASP A 141 3.23 14.65 16.96
CA ASP A 141 4.28 15.38 17.66
C ASP A 141 5.42 15.67 16.66
N PRO A 142 5.33 16.80 15.92
CA PRO A 142 6.35 17.18 14.95
C PRO A 142 7.70 17.46 15.60
N VAL A 143 7.71 17.92 16.86
CA VAL A 143 8.94 18.22 17.59
C VAL A 143 9.65 16.92 17.95
N ARG A 144 8.95 15.94 18.51
CA ARG A 144 9.53 14.62 18.79
C ARG A 144 9.96 13.90 17.52
N LEU A 145 9.19 13.99 16.43
CA LEU A 145 9.60 13.44 15.15
C LEU A 145 10.92 14.06 14.68
N ARG A 146 11.04 15.39 14.73
CA ARG A 146 12.29 16.09 14.41
C ARG A 146 13.45 15.54 15.22
N LYS A 147 13.29 15.41 16.54
CA LYS A 147 14.31 14.87 17.44
C LYS A 147 14.70 13.42 17.10
N ILE A 148 13.72 12.55 16.79
CA ILE A 148 14.01 11.18 16.34
C ILE A 148 14.86 11.20 15.07
N ILE A 149 14.55 12.08 14.12
CA ILE A 149 15.33 12.23 12.88
C ILE A 149 16.75 12.73 13.17
N GLN A 150 16.93 13.67 14.10
CA GLN A 150 18.25 14.11 14.57
C GLN A 150 19.06 12.92 15.11
N GLU A 151 18.50 12.15 16.05
CA GLU A 151 19.15 10.97 16.64
C GLU A 151 19.48 9.88 15.61
N LEU A 152 18.61 9.69 14.61
CA LEU A 152 18.85 8.77 13.50
C LEU A 152 20.06 9.20 12.65
N HIS A 153 20.33 10.50 12.53
CA HIS A 153 21.48 11.08 11.83
C HIS A 153 22.68 11.33 12.75
N LEU A 154 22.70 10.74 13.95
CA LEU A 154 23.79 10.89 14.93
C LEU A 154 23.93 12.31 15.51
N GLU A 155 22.86 13.09 15.47
CA GLU A 155 22.75 14.39 16.15
C GLU A 155 22.02 14.19 17.48
N ASP A 156 22.69 14.49 18.61
CA ASP A 156 22.08 14.39 19.93
C ASP A 156 20.98 15.43 20.08
N SER A 157 19.75 14.95 20.26
CA SER A 157 18.55 15.79 20.37
C SER A 157 18.30 16.29 21.80
N GLY A 158 19.06 15.78 22.79
CA GLY A 158 18.86 16.04 24.21
C GLY A 158 17.58 15.43 24.79
N ASP A 159 16.91 14.52 24.06
CA ASP A 159 15.65 13.89 24.47
C ASP A 159 15.80 12.37 24.59
N PRO A 160 15.87 11.81 25.81
CA PRO A 160 16.04 10.38 26.02
C PRO A 160 14.95 9.53 25.37
N GLY A 161 13.72 10.05 25.29
CA GLY A 161 12.60 9.36 24.65
C GLY A 161 12.77 9.31 23.13
N ALA A 162 13.17 10.42 22.51
CA ALA A 162 13.47 10.45 21.08
C ALA A 162 14.65 9.52 20.72
N LYS A 163 15.69 9.51 21.56
CA LYS A 163 16.84 8.61 21.41
C LYS A 163 16.45 7.13 21.46
N ALA A 164 15.67 6.72 22.45
CA ALA A 164 15.19 5.34 22.56
C ALA A 164 14.32 4.93 21.35
N MET A 165 13.48 5.84 20.85
CA MET A 165 12.67 5.64 19.64
C MET A 165 13.54 5.52 18.38
N ALA A 166 14.58 6.35 18.24
CA ALA A 166 15.53 6.28 17.14
C ALA A 166 16.33 4.96 17.16
N GLU A 167 16.73 4.48 18.33
CA GLU A 167 17.36 3.17 18.50
C GLU A 167 16.44 2.02 18.07
N ALA A 168 15.15 2.10 18.41
CA ALA A 168 14.16 1.13 17.95
C ALA A 168 14.04 1.13 16.41
N VAL A 169 13.98 2.31 15.78
CA VAL A 169 13.97 2.44 14.31
C VAL A 169 15.24 1.86 13.70
N ARG A 170 16.43 2.18 14.25
CA ARG A 170 17.72 1.67 13.77
C ARG A 170 17.82 0.15 13.87
N LYS A 171 17.27 -0.44 14.94
CA LYS A 171 17.17 -1.89 15.11
C LYS A 171 16.34 -2.53 13.98
N VAL A 172 15.20 -1.93 13.64
CA VAL A 172 14.34 -2.39 12.52
C VAL A 172 15.06 -2.21 11.18
N GLN A 173 15.70 -1.06 10.93
CA GLN A 173 16.48 -0.82 9.72
C GLN A 173 17.55 -1.90 9.52
N ASN A 174 18.33 -2.19 10.57
CA ASN A 174 19.38 -3.21 10.52
C ASN A 174 18.82 -4.63 10.35
N ARG A 175 17.67 -4.93 10.95
CA ARG A 175 16.97 -6.20 10.76
C ARG A 175 16.54 -6.38 9.29
N LEU A 176 15.83 -5.41 8.72
CA LEU A 176 15.39 -5.47 7.32
C LEU A 176 16.58 -5.50 6.35
N ARG A 177 17.65 -4.75 6.62
CA ARG A 177 18.91 -4.81 5.85
C ARG A 177 19.47 -6.24 5.78
N ARG A 178 19.55 -6.92 6.93
CA ARG A 178 20.03 -8.31 7.02
C ARG A 178 19.10 -9.27 6.28
N MET A 179 17.79 -9.09 6.38
CA MET A 179 16.81 -9.89 5.63
C MET A 179 16.93 -9.69 4.11
N PHE A 180 17.10 -8.45 3.65
CA PHE A 180 17.32 -8.13 2.24
C PHE A 180 18.58 -8.83 1.71
N ASN A 181 19.67 -8.75 2.47
CA ASN A 181 20.93 -9.40 2.10
C ASN A 181 20.81 -10.92 2.07
N ALA A 182 20.08 -11.51 3.04
CA ALA A 182 19.82 -12.95 3.08
C ALA A 182 19.06 -13.48 1.85
N HIS A 183 18.37 -12.61 1.12
CA HIS A 183 17.67 -12.95 -0.13
C HIS A 183 18.42 -12.56 -1.40
N GLY A 184 19.73 -12.33 -1.30
CA GLY A 184 20.63 -12.10 -2.44
C GLY A 184 20.97 -10.64 -2.72
N GLY A 185 20.54 -9.71 -1.86
CA GLY A 185 21.01 -8.34 -1.86
C GLY A 185 22.37 -8.16 -1.18
N ASP A 186 22.92 -6.95 -1.24
CA ASP A 186 24.21 -6.63 -0.61
C ASP A 186 24.25 -5.16 -0.13
N ILE A 187 23.42 -4.86 0.87
CA ILE A 187 23.36 -3.55 1.53
C ILE A 187 24.36 -3.51 2.68
N ARG A 188 25.30 -2.56 2.60
CA ARG A 188 26.27 -2.31 3.68
C ARG A 188 25.62 -1.59 4.86
N GLU A 189 26.24 -1.75 6.02
CA GLU A 189 25.82 -1.01 7.21
C GLU A 189 26.38 0.41 7.17
N LEU A 190 25.53 1.40 7.45
CA LEU A 190 25.90 2.80 7.53
C LEU A 190 25.47 3.32 8.91
N ALA A 191 26.43 3.82 9.68
CA ALA A 191 26.17 4.35 11.02
C ALA A 191 25.25 5.58 10.97
N ASP A 192 25.34 6.38 9.91
CA ASP A 192 24.55 7.59 9.70
C ASP A 192 23.46 7.41 8.64
N PHE A 193 22.94 6.18 8.47
CA PHE A 193 21.87 5.92 7.52
C PHE A 193 20.64 6.82 7.72
N GLY A 194 20.35 7.29 8.93
CA GLY A 194 19.27 8.25 9.14
C GLY A 194 17.93 7.71 8.63
N VAL A 195 17.44 8.28 7.53
CA VAL A 195 16.28 7.80 6.77
C VAL A 195 16.59 7.69 5.27
N SER A 196 15.64 7.17 4.48
CA SER A 196 15.80 7.14 3.02
C SER A 196 15.73 8.56 2.44
N HIS A 197 16.63 8.90 1.51
CA HIS A 197 16.60 10.19 0.81
C HIS A 197 15.77 10.07 -0.47
N SER A 198 14.98 11.10 -0.77
CA SER A 198 14.24 11.25 -2.02
C SER A 198 14.45 12.64 -2.59
N HIS A 199 14.28 12.79 -3.90
CA HIS A 199 14.56 14.04 -4.61
C HIS A 199 13.40 14.43 -5.52
N ASP A 200 12.87 15.64 -5.36
CA ASP A 200 11.90 16.22 -6.28
C ASP A 200 12.62 16.73 -7.53
N VAL A 201 12.58 15.89 -8.58
CA VAL A 201 13.21 16.18 -9.87
C VAL A 201 12.65 17.46 -10.50
N ALA A 202 11.37 17.78 -10.32
CA ALA A 202 10.78 18.98 -10.89
C ALA A 202 11.28 20.24 -10.14
N ALA A 203 11.38 20.17 -8.81
CA ALA A 203 11.96 21.24 -8.01
C ALA A 203 13.43 21.48 -8.37
N LEU A 204 14.22 20.42 -8.53
CA LEU A 204 15.63 20.50 -8.91
C LEU A 204 15.82 21.12 -10.31
N ARG A 205 15.07 20.64 -11.30
CA ARG A 205 15.13 21.20 -12.66
C ARG A 205 14.75 22.68 -12.72
N ARG A 206 13.86 23.13 -11.83
CA ARG A 206 13.42 24.53 -11.78
C ARG A 206 14.50 25.47 -11.23
N VAL A 207 15.27 25.03 -10.23
CA VAL A 207 16.36 25.85 -9.65
C VAL A 207 17.66 25.75 -10.45
N GLY A 208 17.90 24.63 -11.13
CA GLY A 208 19.14 24.38 -11.85
C GLY A 208 20.29 23.92 -10.94
N PHE A 209 21.40 23.52 -11.56
CA PHE A 209 22.55 22.96 -10.85
C PHE A 209 23.22 23.95 -9.91
N ASP A 210 23.50 25.17 -10.35
CA ASP A 210 24.32 26.14 -9.59
C ASP A 210 23.67 26.51 -8.25
N GLU A 211 22.37 26.86 -8.27
CA GLU A 211 21.61 27.19 -7.06
C GLU A 211 21.50 25.99 -6.12
N TRP A 212 21.28 24.79 -6.68
CA TRP A 212 21.19 23.57 -5.89
C TRP A 212 22.53 23.21 -5.23
N ALA A 213 23.64 23.28 -5.98
CA ALA A 213 24.97 22.98 -5.51
C ALA A 213 25.39 23.94 -4.39
N GLU A 214 25.12 25.24 -4.56
CA GLU A 214 25.37 26.25 -3.53
C GLU A 214 24.59 25.98 -2.24
N TYR A 215 23.33 25.55 -2.36
CA TYR A 215 22.49 25.26 -1.21
C TYR A 215 22.89 23.98 -0.47
N ILE A 216 23.21 22.90 -1.20
CA ILE A 216 23.51 21.60 -0.57
C ILE A 216 24.92 21.54 0.00
N MET A 217 25.90 22.23 -0.61
CA MET A 217 27.31 22.16 -0.22
C MET A 217 27.58 22.39 1.28
N PRO A 218 27.00 23.39 1.97
CA PRO A 218 27.19 23.59 3.42
C PRO A 218 26.42 22.62 4.31
N LEU A 219 25.52 21.80 3.75
CA LEU A 219 24.69 20.83 4.47
C LEU A 219 25.34 19.45 4.57
N LEU A 220 26.37 19.19 3.76
CA LEU A 220 27.04 17.89 3.66
C LEU A 220 28.22 17.75 4.63
N ASP A 221 28.43 16.52 5.13
CA ASP A 221 29.66 16.10 5.80
C ASP A 221 30.67 15.57 4.78
N TRP A 222 31.48 16.47 4.23
CA TRP A 222 32.50 16.12 3.25
C TRP A 222 33.61 15.20 3.79
N SER A 223 33.68 14.99 5.10
CA SER A 223 34.60 14.01 5.72
C SER A 223 34.11 12.57 5.63
N ARG A 224 32.80 12.38 5.36
CA ARG A 224 32.19 11.05 5.16
C ARG A 224 32.05 10.70 3.69
N ILE A 225 32.09 11.70 2.80
CA ILE A 225 32.01 11.49 1.35
C ILE A 225 33.39 11.12 0.83
N ARG A 226 33.51 9.91 0.25
CA ARG A 226 34.74 9.47 -0.39
C ARG A 226 34.87 10.09 -1.77
N ASN A 227 36.02 10.72 -2.02
CA ASN A 227 36.40 11.12 -3.36
C ASN A 227 36.88 9.88 -4.12
N HIS A 228 36.09 9.47 -5.11
CA HIS A 228 36.39 8.31 -5.96
C HIS A 228 37.71 8.44 -6.72
N GLY A 229 38.20 9.68 -6.93
CA GLY A 229 39.51 10.07 -7.47
C GLY A 229 40.70 9.68 -6.60
N THR A 230 40.59 9.92 -5.30
CA THR A 230 41.73 9.82 -4.37
C THR A 230 41.63 8.66 -3.40
N GLY A 231 40.45 8.01 -3.33
CA GLY A 231 40.12 6.98 -2.34
C GLY A 231 39.98 7.52 -0.92
N LYS A 232 40.19 8.82 -0.71
CA LYS A 232 40.15 9.52 0.58
C LYS A 232 38.88 10.36 0.70
N PRO A 233 38.49 10.77 1.92
CA PRO A 233 37.45 11.77 2.10
C PRO A 233 37.73 13.07 1.33
N PHE A 234 36.68 13.78 0.89
CA PHE A 234 36.81 15.09 0.25
C PHE A 234 37.45 16.15 1.17
N ALA A 235 37.24 16.04 2.48
CA ALA A 235 37.84 16.93 3.47
C ALA A 235 38.11 16.19 4.80
N ALA A 236 38.91 16.82 5.67
CA ALA A 236 38.99 16.40 7.07
C ALA A 236 37.66 16.70 7.80
N ALA A 237 37.46 16.13 8.99
CA ALA A 237 36.27 16.38 9.80
C ALA A 237 36.03 17.89 10.01
N GLY A 238 34.82 18.36 9.66
CA GLY A 238 34.45 19.78 9.72
C GLY A 238 35.02 20.67 8.61
N GLY A 239 35.83 20.12 7.70
CA GLY A 239 36.38 20.85 6.55
C GLY A 239 35.46 20.82 5.32
N THR A 240 35.72 21.75 4.40
CA THR A 240 35.02 21.85 3.10
C THR A 240 36.04 21.69 1.97
N PRO A 241 35.76 20.87 0.94
CA PRO A 241 36.63 20.72 -0.22
C PRO A 241 36.69 22.00 -1.06
N ARG A 242 37.64 22.07 -2.00
CA ARG A 242 37.65 23.14 -3.01
C ARG A 242 36.36 23.10 -3.81
N ARG A 243 35.79 24.28 -4.09
CA ARG A 243 34.49 24.41 -4.76
C ARG A 243 34.45 23.73 -6.13
N ALA A 244 35.55 23.75 -6.89
CA ALA A 244 35.63 23.05 -8.17
C ALA A 244 35.47 21.52 -8.02
N ASP A 245 36.13 20.92 -7.03
CA ASP A 245 36.07 19.48 -6.77
C ASP A 245 34.67 19.07 -6.26
N ALA A 246 34.08 19.90 -5.39
CA ALA A 246 32.71 19.71 -4.91
C ALA A 246 31.69 19.79 -6.05
N ASN A 247 31.79 20.81 -6.90
CA ASN A 247 30.88 21.01 -8.02
C ASN A 247 30.98 19.88 -9.04
N ALA A 248 32.17 19.36 -9.33
CA ALA A 248 32.33 18.22 -10.24
C ALA A 248 31.59 16.97 -9.72
N PHE A 249 31.72 16.67 -8.42
CA PHE A 249 31.01 15.57 -7.78
C PHE A 249 29.49 15.78 -7.75
N LEU A 250 29.05 16.97 -7.30
CA LEU A 250 27.64 17.30 -7.20
C LEU A 250 26.97 17.33 -8.58
N SER A 251 27.67 17.75 -9.63
CA SER A 251 27.14 17.77 -11.01
C SER A 251 26.78 16.36 -11.48
N GLN A 252 27.63 15.36 -11.21
CA GLN A 252 27.33 13.96 -11.54
C GLN A 252 26.08 13.46 -10.82
N ILE A 253 25.94 13.78 -9.52
CA ILE A 253 24.75 13.43 -8.73
C ILE A 253 23.51 14.14 -9.26
N TYR A 254 23.62 15.44 -9.55
CA TYR A 254 22.53 16.24 -10.08
C TYR A 254 22.04 15.65 -11.40
N GLU A 255 22.93 15.41 -12.37
CA GLU A 255 22.60 14.81 -13.66
C GLU A 255 21.98 13.41 -13.50
N GLY A 256 22.51 12.57 -12.61
CA GLY A 256 21.93 11.28 -12.29
C GLY A 256 20.48 11.39 -11.78
N ILE A 257 20.20 12.37 -10.91
CA ILE A 257 18.85 12.60 -10.38
C ILE A 257 17.93 13.18 -11.47
N VAL A 258 18.33 14.27 -12.13
CA VAL A 258 17.44 14.98 -13.07
C VAL A 258 17.21 14.23 -14.36
N THR A 259 18.13 13.36 -14.78
CA THR A 259 17.94 12.45 -15.93
C THR A 259 17.28 11.14 -15.53
N ARG A 260 17.01 10.90 -14.24
CA ARG A 260 16.52 9.61 -13.71
C ARG A 260 17.46 8.43 -14.06
N GLY A 261 18.76 8.71 -14.03
CA GLY A 261 19.84 7.77 -14.31
C GLY A 261 19.98 7.38 -15.78
N TRP A 262 19.51 8.22 -16.71
CA TRP A 262 19.72 8.02 -18.15
C TRP A 262 21.07 8.58 -18.64
N ASN A 263 21.71 9.45 -17.85
CA ASN A 263 23.07 9.92 -18.08
C ASN A 263 24.09 8.78 -18.17
N ASP A 264 23.93 7.73 -17.34
CA ASP A 264 24.89 6.62 -17.23
C ASP A 264 24.36 5.28 -17.80
N LYS A 265 23.24 5.32 -18.54
CA LYS A 265 22.64 4.12 -19.16
C LYS A 265 22.86 4.10 -20.65
N ASP A 266 23.59 3.09 -21.10
CA ASP A 266 23.65 2.78 -22.53
C ASP A 266 22.29 2.27 -23.02
N PRO A 267 21.77 2.82 -24.13
CA PRO A 267 20.64 2.24 -24.82
C PRO A 267 20.94 0.78 -25.18
N SER A 268 20.11 -0.15 -24.69
CA SER A 268 20.26 -1.57 -24.99
C SER A 268 19.01 -2.10 -25.67
N MET A 269 19.19 -3.05 -26.60
CA MET A 269 18.10 -3.79 -27.24
C MET A 269 17.43 -4.79 -26.27
N THR A 270 17.93 -4.92 -25.04
CA THR A 270 17.36 -5.78 -24.00
C THR A 270 16.37 -5.04 -23.11
N VAL A 271 15.13 -5.51 -23.07
CA VAL A 271 14.07 -4.94 -22.22
C VAL A 271 14.30 -5.38 -20.77
N GLY A 272 14.93 -4.54 -19.96
CA GLY A 272 15.12 -4.82 -18.53
C GLY A 272 15.79 -3.69 -17.75
N GLY A 273 15.15 -3.21 -16.68
CA GLY A 273 15.76 -2.28 -15.72
C GLY A 273 16.77 -2.95 -14.78
N LYS A 274 17.45 -2.17 -13.93
CA LYS A 274 18.34 -2.69 -12.87
C LYS A 274 17.60 -3.74 -12.04
N ALA A 275 18.24 -4.88 -11.81
CA ALA A 275 17.66 -5.96 -11.00
C ALA A 275 17.53 -5.54 -9.53
N LEU A 276 16.47 -6.00 -8.85
CA LEU A 276 16.11 -5.53 -7.50
C LEU A 276 17.23 -5.71 -6.47
N TYR A 277 18.00 -6.80 -6.52
CA TYR A 277 19.13 -7.01 -5.61
C TYR A 277 20.21 -5.90 -5.68
N ASN A 278 20.31 -5.17 -6.79
CA ASN A 278 21.24 -4.06 -6.97
C ASN A 278 20.65 -2.69 -6.62
N THR A 279 19.33 -2.53 -6.50
CA THR A 279 18.71 -1.19 -6.38
C THR A 279 18.97 -0.51 -5.04
N ARG A 280 19.43 -1.27 -4.04
CA ARG A 280 19.79 -0.76 -2.69
C ARG A 280 21.27 -0.98 -2.34
N ALA A 281 22.06 -1.53 -3.26
CA ALA A 281 23.47 -1.86 -3.04
C ALA A 281 24.40 -0.67 -3.30
N GLU A 282 23.91 0.37 -3.98
CA GLU A 282 24.65 1.62 -4.20
C GLU A 282 24.90 2.30 -2.86
N HIS A 283 26.11 2.82 -2.69
CA HIS A 283 26.48 3.54 -1.48
C HIS A 283 25.72 4.85 -1.39
N ARG A 284 25.49 5.32 -0.16
CA ARG A 284 25.02 6.67 0.05
C ARG A 284 26.15 7.61 -0.37
N GLU A 285 25.93 8.38 -1.45
CA GLU A 285 26.91 9.37 -1.92
C GLU A 285 26.74 10.72 -1.20
N LEU A 286 25.51 11.06 -0.80
CA LEU A 286 25.19 12.28 -0.06
C LEU A 286 25.07 11.99 1.44
N HIS A 287 26.09 12.41 2.19
CA HIS A 287 26.11 12.37 3.66
C HIS A 287 25.86 13.77 4.21
N PHE A 288 24.74 13.97 4.91
CA PHE A 288 24.43 15.22 5.59
C PHE A 288 25.23 15.33 6.90
N ARG A 289 25.58 16.55 7.29
CA ARG A 289 26.29 16.84 8.55
C ARG A 289 25.53 16.31 9.77
N ASP A 290 24.23 16.52 9.78
CA ASP A 290 23.34 16.23 10.88
C ASP A 290 21.90 16.06 10.35
N GLY A 291 20.97 15.70 11.24
CA GLY A 291 19.59 15.46 10.86
C GLY A 291 18.86 16.77 10.51
N SER A 292 19.23 17.86 11.18
CA SER A 292 18.73 19.21 10.88
C SER A 292 19.05 19.62 9.44
N ALA A 293 20.28 19.45 8.98
CA ALA A 293 20.72 19.72 7.61
C ALA A 293 20.00 18.85 6.58
N TRP A 294 19.77 17.56 6.89
CA TRP A 294 18.95 16.71 6.03
C TRP A 294 17.49 17.20 5.95
N MET A 295 16.89 17.62 7.06
CA MET A 295 15.51 18.12 7.07
C MET A 295 15.36 19.42 6.29
N ASP A 296 16.33 20.34 6.41
CA ASP A 296 16.36 21.58 5.63
C ASP A 296 16.43 21.29 4.12
N TYR A 297 17.33 20.38 3.72
CA TYR A 297 17.40 19.90 2.35
C TYR A 297 16.10 19.27 1.87
N ASN A 298 15.55 18.34 2.66
CA ASN A 298 14.35 17.58 2.32
C ASN A 298 13.11 18.49 2.22
N ALA A 299 13.03 19.57 2.99
CA ALA A 299 11.95 20.54 2.90
C ALA A 299 11.93 21.28 1.55
N ARG A 300 13.10 21.49 0.92
CA ARG A 300 13.23 22.23 -0.33
C ARG A 300 13.25 21.33 -1.57
N PHE A 301 13.90 20.17 -1.46
CA PHE A 301 14.21 19.29 -2.58
C PHE A 301 13.80 17.83 -2.38
N GLY A 302 13.13 17.47 -1.28
CA GLY A 302 12.62 16.13 -1.04
C GLY A 302 11.22 15.90 -1.60
N THR A 303 10.82 14.64 -1.81
CA THR A 303 9.45 14.29 -2.25
C THR A 303 8.52 13.84 -1.12
N SER A 304 9.05 13.70 0.09
CA SER A 304 8.33 13.10 1.22
C SER A 304 8.62 13.84 2.52
N ASP A 305 7.62 13.95 3.39
CA ASP A 305 7.81 14.45 4.75
C ASP A 305 8.67 13.47 5.60
N PRO A 306 9.28 13.92 6.72
CA PRO A 306 10.17 13.07 7.51
C PRO A 306 9.55 11.76 8.04
N PHE A 307 8.26 11.76 8.36
CA PHE A 307 7.58 10.54 8.78
C PHE A 307 7.48 9.55 7.63
N THR A 308 7.12 10.05 6.44
CA THR A 308 7.06 9.24 5.21
C THR A 308 8.43 8.72 4.79
N ALA A 309 9.49 9.52 4.89
CA ALA A 309 10.87 9.08 4.61
C ALA A 309 11.32 7.94 5.55
N MET A 310 10.93 8.01 6.84
CA MET A 310 11.23 6.99 7.84
C MET A 310 10.38 5.73 7.66
N ILE A 311 9.06 5.83 7.82
CA ILE A 311 8.15 4.67 7.82
C ILE A 311 7.94 4.13 6.41
N GLY A 312 7.77 5.01 5.43
CA GLY A 312 7.63 4.63 4.02
C GLY A 312 8.87 3.92 3.48
N GLY A 313 10.07 4.34 3.89
CA GLY A 313 11.33 3.67 3.57
C GLY A 313 11.39 2.23 4.10
N LEU A 314 11.01 2.03 5.37
CA LEU A 314 10.93 0.71 5.99
C LEU A 314 9.89 -0.19 5.31
N HIS A 315 8.69 0.35 5.01
CA HIS A 315 7.65 -0.39 4.30
C HIS A 315 8.08 -0.75 2.88
N GLY A 316 8.79 0.14 2.19
CA GLY A 316 9.39 -0.13 0.89
C GLY A 316 10.36 -1.31 0.95
N MET A 317 11.29 -1.29 1.93
CA MET A 317 12.23 -2.39 2.12
C MET A 317 11.53 -3.71 2.45
N ALA A 318 10.46 -3.70 3.26
CA ALA A 318 9.66 -4.89 3.53
C ALA A 318 8.99 -5.48 2.27
N ARG A 319 8.49 -4.63 1.36
CA ARG A 319 7.92 -5.08 0.07
C ARG A 319 8.99 -5.63 -0.87
N ASP A 320 10.19 -5.07 -0.86
CA ASP A 320 11.30 -5.58 -1.67
C ASP A 320 11.75 -6.97 -1.17
N ILE A 321 11.90 -7.12 0.16
CA ILE A 321 12.20 -8.41 0.81
C ILE A 321 11.13 -9.45 0.45
N ALA A 322 9.85 -9.10 0.50
CA ALA A 322 8.76 -10.01 0.15
C ALA A 322 8.85 -10.51 -1.31
N GLN A 323 9.15 -9.61 -2.25
CA GLN A 323 9.37 -9.99 -3.65
C GLN A 323 10.58 -10.92 -3.80
N MET A 324 11.70 -10.60 -3.15
CA MET A 324 12.92 -11.42 -3.22
C MET A 324 12.73 -12.79 -2.56
N ARG A 325 12.00 -12.84 -1.45
CA ARG A 325 11.67 -14.08 -0.75
C ARG A 325 10.81 -15.02 -1.58
N VAL A 326 9.86 -14.51 -2.37
CA VAL A 326 8.93 -15.36 -3.14
C VAL A 326 9.42 -15.63 -4.56
N LEU A 327 10.06 -14.66 -5.22
CA LEU A 327 10.44 -14.76 -6.63
C LEU A 327 11.96 -14.83 -6.84
N GLY A 328 12.77 -14.65 -5.80
CA GLY A 328 14.23 -14.67 -5.87
C GLY A 328 14.86 -13.28 -6.08
N PRO A 329 16.20 -13.18 -6.12
CA PRO A 329 16.93 -11.90 -6.14
C PRO A 329 16.55 -10.95 -7.29
N ASN A 330 16.08 -11.50 -8.41
CA ASN A 330 15.46 -10.74 -9.49
C ASN A 330 14.00 -11.20 -9.67
N PRO A 331 13.03 -10.53 -9.02
CA PRO A 331 11.64 -10.97 -9.02
C PRO A 331 10.99 -11.07 -10.41
N LYS A 332 11.36 -10.17 -11.34
CA LYS A 332 10.84 -10.21 -12.72
C LYS A 332 11.30 -11.48 -13.44
N MET A 333 12.59 -11.82 -13.33
CA MET A 333 13.14 -13.03 -13.93
C MET A 333 12.64 -14.30 -13.23
N GLY A 334 12.45 -14.26 -11.92
CA GLY A 334 11.88 -15.38 -11.17
C GLY A 334 10.45 -15.68 -11.58
N LEU A 335 9.61 -14.64 -11.71
CA LEU A 335 8.25 -14.80 -12.21
C LEU A 335 8.23 -15.30 -13.65
N GLU A 336 9.07 -14.74 -14.52
CA GLU A 336 9.18 -15.20 -15.91
C GLU A 336 9.60 -16.67 -16.00
N TYR A 337 10.56 -17.09 -15.17
CA TYR A 337 10.96 -18.50 -15.06
C TYR A 337 9.77 -19.39 -14.63
N ALA A 338 9.01 -18.99 -13.61
CA ALA A 338 7.83 -19.74 -13.17
C ALA A 338 6.78 -19.86 -14.29
N ILE A 339 6.56 -18.78 -15.05
CA ILE A 339 5.67 -18.76 -16.22
C ILE A 339 6.17 -19.74 -17.29
N GLN A 340 7.47 -19.74 -17.59
CA GLN A 340 8.06 -20.65 -18.57
C GLN A 340 7.97 -22.12 -18.14
N VAL A 341 8.15 -22.43 -16.86
CA VAL A 341 7.92 -23.78 -16.32
C VAL A 341 6.46 -24.20 -16.52
N ALA A 342 5.51 -23.32 -16.22
CA ALA A 342 4.08 -23.59 -16.41
C ALA A 342 3.73 -23.81 -17.89
N LYS A 343 4.24 -22.96 -18.79
CA LYS A 343 4.06 -23.11 -20.25
C LYS A 343 4.69 -24.38 -20.78
N ARG A 344 5.91 -24.71 -20.35
CA ARG A 344 6.60 -25.96 -20.73
C ARG A 344 5.78 -27.17 -20.31
N ARG A 345 5.26 -27.19 -19.08
CA ARG A 345 4.37 -28.27 -18.60
C ARG A 345 3.13 -28.40 -19.49
N ALA A 346 2.51 -27.28 -19.88
CA ALA A 346 1.34 -27.31 -20.74
C ALA A 346 1.65 -27.79 -22.17
N ALA A 347 2.75 -27.30 -22.75
CA ALA A 347 3.21 -27.70 -24.08
C ALA A 347 3.59 -29.19 -24.14
N LEU A 348 4.22 -29.73 -23.08
CA LEU A 348 4.51 -31.16 -22.99
C LEU A 348 3.24 -32.02 -22.88
N ALA A 349 2.14 -31.47 -22.35
CA ALA A 349 0.83 -32.11 -22.35
C ALA A 349 0.11 -32.04 -23.71
N LYS A 350 0.64 -31.26 -24.68
CA LYS A 350 0.07 -31.05 -26.02
C LYS A 350 -1.39 -30.55 -26.00
N ASP A 351 -1.74 -29.75 -24.99
CA ASP A 351 -3.08 -29.20 -24.82
C ASP A 351 -3.08 -27.68 -25.09
N ALA A 352 -3.60 -27.29 -26.25
CA ALA A 352 -3.68 -25.89 -26.67
C ALA A 352 -4.54 -25.02 -25.73
N THR A 353 -5.57 -25.60 -25.11
CA THR A 353 -6.42 -24.87 -24.15
C THR A 353 -5.67 -24.58 -22.86
N LEU A 354 -4.89 -25.56 -22.39
CA LEU A 354 -4.02 -25.42 -21.23
C LEU A 354 -2.91 -24.40 -21.49
N GLU A 355 -2.29 -24.41 -22.68
CA GLU A 355 -1.30 -23.41 -23.10
C GLU A 355 -1.89 -22.00 -23.08
N GLN A 356 -3.09 -21.80 -23.66
CA GLN A 356 -3.75 -20.51 -23.64
C GLN A 356 -4.07 -20.06 -22.20
N LYS A 357 -4.49 -20.99 -21.33
CA LYS A 357 -4.71 -20.72 -19.90
C LYS A 357 -3.42 -20.27 -19.22
N MET A 358 -2.27 -20.91 -19.50
CA MET A 358 -0.97 -20.51 -18.96
C MET A 358 -0.51 -19.15 -19.48
N ASN A 359 -0.73 -18.84 -20.76
CA ASN A 359 -0.41 -17.54 -21.35
C ASN A 359 -1.20 -16.41 -20.67
N LYS A 360 -2.52 -16.59 -20.50
CA LYS A 360 -3.38 -15.62 -19.80
C LYS A 360 -2.98 -15.44 -18.34
N ALA A 361 -2.72 -16.54 -17.62
CA ALA A 361 -2.30 -16.50 -16.23
C ALA A 361 -0.93 -15.82 -16.06
N GLY A 362 0.03 -16.12 -16.94
CA GLY A 362 1.35 -15.50 -16.94
C GLY A 362 1.30 -13.99 -17.19
N GLY A 363 0.55 -13.55 -18.22
CA GLY A 363 0.36 -12.12 -18.48
C GLY A 363 -0.31 -11.39 -17.30
N LYS A 364 -1.33 -11.99 -16.70
CA LYS A 364 -1.99 -11.44 -15.50
C LYS A 364 -1.03 -11.37 -14.31
N ALA A 365 -0.21 -12.40 -14.07
CA ALA A 365 0.77 -12.40 -13.00
C ALA A 365 1.85 -11.32 -13.19
N GLN A 366 2.31 -11.10 -14.43
CA GLN A 366 3.23 -10.01 -14.76
C GLN A 366 2.61 -8.63 -14.45
N THR A 367 1.34 -8.42 -14.85
CA THR A 367 0.60 -7.19 -14.51
C THR A 367 0.43 -7.03 -13.00
N MET A 368 0.11 -8.10 -12.26
CA MET A 368 0.05 -8.06 -10.80
C MET A 368 1.39 -7.67 -10.17
N LEU A 369 2.52 -8.21 -10.65
CA LEU A 369 3.85 -7.81 -10.18
C LEU A 369 4.14 -6.34 -10.47
N ALA A 370 3.73 -5.85 -11.64
CA ALA A 370 3.89 -4.45 -12.02
C ALA A 370 3.09 -3.52 -11.09
N HIS A 371 1.84 -3.87 -10.75
CA HIS A 371 1.02 -3.14 -9.78
C HIS A 371 1.60 -3.17 -8.38
N PHE A 372 2.14 -4.31 -7.95
CA PHE A 372 2.74 -4.46 -6.64
C PHE A 372 4.03 -3.66 -6.49
N SER A 373 4.90 -3.72 -7.49
CA SER A 373 6.17 -2.97 -7.52
C SER A 373 6.01 -1.48 -7.84
N GLY A 374 4.82 -1.07 -8.30
CA GLY A 374 4.51 0.31 -8.70
C GLY A 374 5.06 0.70 -10.08
N SER A 375 5.62 -0.24 -10.86
CA SER A 375 6.20 0.06 -12.17
C SER A 375 5.15 0.50 -13.22
N VAL A 376 3.87 0.20 -12.99
CA VAL A 376 2.76 0.69 -13.84
C VAL A 376 2.51 2.19 -13.67
N ASN A 377 3.09 2.83 -12.65
CA ASN A 377 2.88 4.24 -12.36
C ASN A 377 3.90 5.16 -13.04
N ASN A 378 4.76 4.62 -13.92
CA ASN A 378 5.60 5.44 -14.78
C ASN A 378 4.69 6.24 -15.73
N THR A 379 4.80 7.57 -15.73
CA THR A 379 3.92 8.45 -16.51
C THR A 379 4.46 8.74 -17.88
N ASP A 380 3.60 8.68 -18.89
CA ASP A 380 3.88 9.25 -20.21
C ASP A 380 3.77 10.78 -20.18
N HIS A 381 2.75 11.32 -19.50
CA HIS A 381 2.49 12.76 -19.36
C HIS A 381 2.28 13.16 -17.89
N GLU A 382 3.36 13.55 -17.21
CA GLU A 382 3.35 13.81 -15.76
C GLU A 382 2.36 14.94 -15.36
N VAL A 383 2.26 16.00 -16.17
CA VAL A 383 1.36 17.13 -15.89
C VAL A 383 -0.11 16.71 -15.94
N ALA A 384 -0.52 16.00 -16.99
CA ALA A 384 -1.89 15.51 -17.15
C ALA A 384 -2.24 14.48 -16.06
N ALA A 385 -1.32 13.54 -15.78
CA ALA A 385 -1.47 12.56 -14.72
C ALA A 385 -1.67 13.23 -13.34
N ARG A 386 -0.83 14.22 -13.02
CA ARG A 386 -0.91 14.98 -11.76
C ARG A 386 -2.22 15.77 -11.64
N PHE A 387 -2.66 16.42 -12.72
CA PHE A 387 -3.92 17.15 -12.73
C PHE A 387 -5.12 16.23 -12.48
N LEU A 388 -5.23 15.12 -13.21
CA LEU A 388 -6.37 14.19 -13.10
C LEU A 388 -6.38 13.44 -11.77
N SER A 389 -5.20 13.06 -11.27
CA SER A 389 -5.01 12.53 -9.92
C SER A 389 -5.44 13.52 -8.83
N ASN A 390 -5.06 14.80 -8.94
CA ASN A 390 -5.51 15.85 -8.01
C ASN A 390 -7.04 16.00 -8.04
N THR A 391 -7.64 16.04 -9.23
CA THR A 391 -9.09 16.13 -9.41
C THR A 391 -9.81 14.96 -8.74
N ARG A 392 -9.34 13.72 -8.95
CA ARG A 392 -9.87 12.53 -8.27
C ARG A 392 -9.77 12.62 -6.74
N LYS A 393 -8.67 13.11 -6.21
CA LYS A 393 -8.49 13.28 -4.74
C LYS A 393 -9.41 14.36 -4.17
N VAL A 394 -9.62 15.46 -4.88
CA VAL A 394 -10.61 16.49 -4.50
C VAL A 394 -12.02 15.93 -4.56
N LEU A 395 -12.40 15.21 -5.62
CA LEU A 395 -13.70 14.55 -5.73
C LEU A 395 -13.93 13.52 -4.63
N THR A 396 -12.89 12.77 -4.26
CA THR A 396 -12.93 11.88 -3.10
C THR A 396 -13.31 12.62 -1.83
N SER A 397 -12.73 13.81 -1.60
CA SER A 397 -13.04 14.65 -0.44
C SER A 397 -14.46 15.23 -0.43
N ILE A 398 -15.06 15.39 -1.62
CA ILE A 398 -16.42 15.91 -1.83
C ILE A 398 -17.47 14.80 -1.69
N GLN A 399 -17.11 13.55 -2.02
CA GLN A 399 -18.11 12.48 -2.17
C GLN A 399 -18.02 11.38 -1.11
N LEU A 400 -16.84 11.08 -0.55
CA LEU A 400 -16.65 9.93 0.34
C LEU A 400 -16.78 10.24 1.85
N GLY A 401 -17.06 11.49 2.25
CA GLY A 401 -17.19 11.85 3.67
C GLY A 401 -18.33 11.13 4.43
N ALA A 402 -19.31 10.58 3.70
CA ALA A 402 -20.40 9.78 4.26
C ALA A 402 -20.26 8.27 4.01
N ALA A 403 -19.10 7.81 3.49
CA ALA A 403 -18.86 6.41 3.20
C ALA A 403 -18.96 5.50 4.44
N THR A 404 -18.61 6.02 5.63
CA THR A 404 -18.74 5.32 6.92
C THR A 404 -20.15 4.80 7.18
N LEU A 405 -21.19 5.55 6.76
CA LEU A 405 -22.58 5.10 6.93
C LEU A 405 -22.92 3.88 6.08
N SER A 406 -22.16 3.63 5.01
CA SER A 406 -22.32 2.43 4.16
C SER A 406 -21.45 1.26 4.66
N ALA A 407 -20.37 1.54 5.40
CA ALA A 407 -19.45 0.52 5.94
C ALA A 407 -20.09 -0.38 7.01
N VAL A 408 -21.30 -0.06 7.49
CA VAL A 408 -22.10 -0.98 8.33
C VAL A 408 -22.41 -2.30 7.61
N THR A 409 -22.39 -2.30 6.27
CA THR A 409 -22.52 -3.53 5.47
C THR A 409 -21.35 -4.50 5.63
N ASP A 410 -20.17 -4.01 6.04
CA ASP A 410 -18.98 -4.86 6.29
C ASP A 410 -19.20 -5.82 7.47
N ILE A 411 -20.17 -5.54 8.36
CA ILE A 411 -20.53 -6.44 9.46
C ILE A 411 -20.93 -7.82 8.94
N VAL A 412 -21.57 -7.88 7.76
CA VAL A 412 -21.99 -9.15 7.14
C VAL A 412 -20.76 -9.99 6.78
N THR A 413 -19.78 -9.39 6.11
CA THR A 413 -18.55 -10.10 5.72
C THR A 413 -17.68 -10.44 6.90
N ILE A 414 -17.60 -9.56 7.91
CA ILE A 414 -16.86 -9.88 9.13
C ILE A 414 -17.49 -11.10 9.81
N ARG A 415 -18.81 -11.15 9.94
CA ARG A 415 -19.49 -12.31 10.54
C ARG A 415 -19.28 -13.58 9.71
N MET A 416 -19.33 -13.49 8.39
CA MET A 416 -19.16 -14.65 7.50
C MET A 416 -17.70 -15.13 7.45
N GLY A 417 -16.74 -14.21 7.40
CA GLY A 417 -15.30 -14.51 7.46
C GLY A 417 -14.87 -15.04 8.83
N ALA A 418 -15.48 -14.57 9.92
CA ALA A 418 -15.29 -15.14 11.26
C ALA A 418 -15.70 -16.62 11.28
N ARG A 419 -16.92 -16.95 10.79
CA ARG A 419 -17.37 -18.36 10.68
C ARG A 419 -16.46 -19.18 9.78
N ALA A 420 -16.02 -18.61 8.66
CA ALA A 420 -15.11 -19.27 7.74
C ALA A 420 -13.79 -19.66 8.39
N SER A 421 -13.33 -18.84 9.33
CA SER A 421 -12.09 -19.00 10.07
C SER A 421 -12.24 -19.83 11.36
N GLY A 422 -13.42 -20.40 11.61
CA GLY A 422 -13.71 -21.14 12.85
C GLY A 422 -14.01 -20.26 14.08
N LEU A 423 -14.02 -18.93 13.91
CA LEU A 423 -14.27 -17.98 15.00
C LEU A 423 -15.77 -17.83 15.30
N ASN A 424 -16.08 -17.50 16.55
CA ASN A 424 -17.42 -17.05 16.92
C ASN A 424 -17.65 -15.60 16.44
N PRO A 425 -18.60 -15.35 15.51
CA PRO A 425 -18.85 -14.01 14.99
C PRO A 425 -19.27 -12.99 16.04
N ASN A 426 -19.98 -13.42 17.09
CA ASN A 426 -20.45 -12.51 18.13
C ASN A 426 -19.28 -12.02 19.00
N ASN A 427 -18.26 -12.85 19.23
CA ASN A 427 -17.05 -12.45 19.93
C ASN A 427 -16.28 -11.39 19.13
N VAL A 428 -16.11 -11.60 17.82
CA VAL A 428 -15.49 -10.62 16.91
C VAL A 428 -16.24 -9.29 16.95
N MET A 429 -17.57 -9.31 16.86
CA MET A 429 -18.39 -8.09 16.96
C MET A 429 -18.25 -7.40 18.31
N MET A 430 -18.24 -8.15 19.42
CA MET A 430 -18.10 -7.57 20.75
C MET A 430 -16.71 -6.97 20.95
N THR A 431 -15.66 -7.62 20.44
CA THR A 431 -14.29 -7.09 20.47
C THR A 431 -14.16 -5.88 19.56
N SER A 432 -14.79 -5.84 18.39
CA SER A 432 -14.89 -4.63 17.56
C SER A 432 -15.53 -3.47 18.32
N LEU A 433 -16.67 -3.71 19.01
CA LEU A 433 -17.34 -2.69 19.81
C LEU A 433 -16.44 -2.18 20.95
N LYS A 434 -15.77 -3.09 21.68
CA LYS A 434 -14.80 -2.72 22.72
C LYS A 434 -13.62 -1.94 22.16
N MET A 435 -13.13 -2.28 20.97
CA MET A 435 -12.06 -1.56 20.29
C MET A 435 -12.46 -0.14 19.91
N LEU A 436 -13.73 0.08 19.53
CA LEU A 436 -14.27 1.42 19.24
C LEU A 436 -14.41 2.25 20.53
N THR A 437 -14.91 1.67 21.61
CA THR A 437 -15.29 2.42 22.83
C THR A 437 -14.23 2.47 23.93
N SER A 438 -13.32 1.50 24.01
CA SER A 438 -12.38 1.34 25.12
C SER A 438 -10.92 1.53 24.72
N SER A 439 -10.25 2.51 25.32
CA SER A 439 -8.80 2.71 25.17
C SER A 439 -7.98 1.53 25.71
N ARG A 440 -8.43 0.91 26.80
CA ARG A 440 -7.78 -0.26 27.41
C ARG A 440 -7.74 -1.45 26.45
N GLN A 441 -8.81 -1.70 25.70
CA GLN A 441 -8.83 -2.78 24.71
C GLN A 441 -7.81 -2.50 23.59
N ARG A 442 -7.72 -1.24 23.14
CA ARG A 442 -6.72 -0.80 22.15
C ARG A 442 -5.28 -0.90 22.68
N GLU A 443 -5.07 -0.76 23.98
CA GLU A 443 -3.77 -0.97 24.62
C GLU A 443 -3.36 -2.44 24.62
N VAL A 444 -4.29 -3.35 24.97
CA VAL A 444 -4.05 -4.80 24.87
C VAL A 444 -3.75 -5.20 23.43
N ALA A 445 -4.51 -4.68 22.46
CA ALA A 445 -4.26 -4.94 21.04
C ALA A 445 -2.81 -4.58 20.65
N ALA A 446 -2.32 -3.41 21.07
CA ALA A 446 -0.97 -2.99 20.74
C ALA A 446 0.13 -3.76 21.49
N GLN A 447 -0.13 -4.24 22.70
CA GLN A 447 0.77 -5.18 23.41
C GLN A 447 0.89 -6.52 22.68
N LEU A 448 -0.15 -6.91 21.94
CA LEU A 448 -0.13 -8.06 21.03
C LEU A 448 0.49 -7.73 19.65
N GLY A 449 0.98 -6.50 19.43
CA GLY A 449 1.52 -6.08 18.15
C GLY A 449 0.47 -5.67 17.10
N TYR A 450 -0.81 -5.59 17.49
CA TYR A 450 -1.89 -5.12 16.60
C TYR A 450 -2.02 -3.60 16.67
N VAL A 451 -1.25 -2.95 15.81
CA VAL A 451 -1.22 -1.50 15.64
C VAL A 451 -2.19 -1.08 14.54
N ALA A 452 -2.89 0.04 14.74
CA ALA A 452 -3.78 0.61 13.73
C ALA A 452 -2.99 1.01 12.46
N ASP A 453 -3.41 0.52 11.29
CA ASP A 453 -2.69 0.74 10.03
C ASP A 453 -2.60 2.24 9.68
N THR A 454 -3.60 3.03 10.08
CA THR A 454 -3.63 4.49 9.87
C THR A 454 -2.51 5.24 10.58
N LEU A 455 -1.95 4.70 11.68
CA LEU A 455 -0.82 5.32 12.37
C LEU A 455 0.46 5.25 11.56
N ALA A 456 0.63 4.19 10.77
CA ALA A 456 1.81 3.90 9.97
C ALA A 456 1.64 4.31 8.49
N GLU A 457 0.55 4.98 8.14
CA GLU A 457 0.23 5.26 6.75
C GLU A 457 1.13 6.37 6.20
N ALA A 458 2.13 5.99 5.39
CA ALA A 458 3.09 6.90 4.74
C ALA A 458 2.57 7.49 3.40
N GLY A 459 1.26 7.48 3.14
CA GLY A 459 0.65 7.94 1.88
C GLY A 459 -0.85 8.24 2.02
N SER A 460 -1.55 8.47 0.92
CA SER A 460 -3.02 8.64 0.93
C SER A 460 -3.74 7.28 0.90
N SER A 461 -4.80 7.13 1.68
CA SER A 461 -5.65 5.93 1.69
C SER A 461 -6.33 5.67 0.36
N ALA A 462 -6.54 6.71 -0.46
CA ALA A 462 -7.12 6.62 -1.79
C ALA A 462 -6.23 5.87 -2.80
N VAL A 463 -4.90 5.84 -2.60
CA VAL A 463 -3.94 5.17 -3.50
C VAL A 463 -4.24 3.67 -3.61
N ARG A 464 -4.78 3.07 -2.54
CA ARG A 464 -5.16 1.64 -2.53
C ARG A 464 -6.28 1.32 -3.51
N PHE A 465 -7.09 2.30 -3.90
CA PHE A 465 -8.26 2.12 -4.76
C PHE A 465 -8.03 2.59 -6.19
N THR A 466 -7.30 3.70 -6.37
CA THR A 466 -7.08 4.30 -7.70
C THR A 466 -5.71 4.01 -8.29
N GLY A 467 -4.73 3.61 -7.46
CA GLY A 467 -3.33 3.46 -7.86
C GLY A 467 -2.61 4.79 -8.08
N ASP A 468 -3.21 5.93 -7.72
CA ASP A 468 -2.66 7.26 -7.99
C ASP A 468 -1.52 7.63 -7.04
N VAL A 469 -0.27 7.59 -7.51
CA VAL A 469 0.92 7.93 -6.70
C VAL A 469 1.44 9.35 -6.97
N ILE A 470 0.88 10.03 -7.97
CA ILE A 470 1.38 11.33 -8.45
C ILE A 470 0.30 12.37 -8.20
N ALA A 471 0.25 12.92 -6.99
CA ALA A 471 -0.64 14.02 -6.66
C ALA A 471 0.11 15.14 -5.96
N GLY A 472 -0.40 16.36 -6.07
CA GLY A 472 0.03 17.49 -5.28
C GLY A 472 -0.40 17.37 -3.83
N GLU A 473 0.45 17.85 -2.94
CA GLU A 473 0.32 17.73 -1.49
C GLU A 473 -1.05 18.19 -0.95
N PHE A 474 -1.58 19.31 -1.46
CA PHE A 474 -2.89 19.82 -1.05
C PHE A 474 -4.02 18.80 -1.28
N ALA A 475 -4.10 18.26 -2.50
CA ALA A 475 -5.16 17.30 -2.85
C ALA A 475 -5.04 16.01 -2.02
N GLU A 476 -3.81 15.56 -1.74
CA GLU A 476 -3.56 14.43 -0.85
C GLU A 476 -4.01 14.69 0.59
N ARG A 477 -3.65 15.86 1.14
CA ARG A 477 -4.00 16.24 2.52
C ARG A 477 -5.51 16.37 2.71
N VAL A 478 -6.21 17.01 1.76
CA VAL A 478 -7.66 17.19 1.83
C VAL A 478 -8.40 15.85 1.72
N SER A 479 -8.05 15.01 0.75
CA SER A 479 -8.62 13.66 0.62
C SER A 479 -8.36 12.82 1.87
N GLY A 480 -7.10 12.80 2.35
CA GLY A 480 -6.71 12.08 3.56
C GLY A 480 -7.44 12.57 4.80
N PHE A 481 -7.63 13.89 4.95
CA PHE A 481 -8.41 14.48 6.03
C PHE A 481 -9.85 14.00 5.98
N THR A 482 -10.54 14.09 4.84
CA THR A 482 -11.93 13.62 4.71
C THR A 482 -12.05 12.16 5.11
N MET A 483 -11.15 11.30 4.64
CA MET A 483 -11.18 9.87 4.95
C MET A 483 -10.99 9.60 6.45
N ARG A 484 -10.09 10.31 7.13
CA ARG A 484 -9.91 10.20 8.59
C ARG A 484 -11.09 10.80 9.37
N ALA A 485 -11.50 12.01 9.01
CA ALA A 485 -12.59 12.75 9.64
C ALA A 485 -13.94 12.06 9.51
N SER A 486 -14.19 11.31 8.42
CA SER A 486 -15.39 10.50 8.26
C SER A 486 -15.54 9.40 9.33
N GLY A 487 -14.45 9.02 9.99
CA GLY A 487 -14.37 7.89 10.93
C GLY A 487 -14.18 6.53 10.26
N LEU A 488 -14.22 6.43 8.92
CA LEU A 488 -14.09 5.16 8.19
C LEU A 488 -12.76 4.45 8.46
N ALA A 489 -11.67 5.21 8.52
CA ALA A 489 -10.34 4.67 8.75
C ALA A 489 -10.23 4.07 10.17
N PHE A 490 -10.78 4.76 11.18
CA PHE A 490 -10.86 4.27 12.56
C PHE A 490 -11.75 3.02 12.66
N TRP A 491 -12.93 3.03 12.04
CA TRP A 491 -13.83 1.88 11.97
C TRP A 491 -13.12 0.64 11.37
N THR A 492 -12.43 0.82 10.25
CA THR A 492 -11.72 -0.26 9.55
C THR A 492 -10.59 -0.82 10.41
N ASP A 493 -9.75 0.05 11.00
CA ASP A 493 -8.63 -0.38 11.83
C ASP A 493 -9.08 -1.13 13.08
N MET A 494 -10.15 -0.67 13.74
CA MET A 494 -10.68 -1.34 14.93
C MET A 494 -11.24 -2.73 14.60
N ASN A 495 -11.96 -2.87 13.48
CA ASN A 495 -12.46 -4.18 13.04
C ASN A 495 -11.33 -5.14 12.65
N ARG A 496 -10.29 -4.66 11.94
CA ARG A 496 -9.11 -5.47 11.59
C ARG A 496 -8.38 -5.96 12.83
N ASN A 497 -8.12 -5.06 13.78
CA ASN A 497 -7.45 -5.44 15.03
C ASN A 497 -8.32 -6.35 15.90
N ALA A 498 -9.64 -6.15 15.93
CA ALA A 498 -10.55 -7.05 16.64
C ALA A 498 -10.52 -8.46 16.07
N PHE A 499 -10.55 -8.61 14.74
CA PHE A 499 -10.42 -9.92 14.10
C PHE A 499 -9.09 -10.60 14.45
N ARG A 500 -7.96 -9.87 14.33
CA ARG A 500 -6.62 -10.40 14.67
C ARG A 500 -6.52 -10.82 16.13
N MET A 501 -7.07 -10.03 17.05
CA MET A 501 -7.12 -10.35 18.48
C MET A 501 -7.93 -11.63 18.75
N GLU A 502 -9.12 -11.75 18.16
CA GLU A 502 -9.96 -12.95 18.33
C GLU A 502 -9.33 -14.19 17.68
N PHE A 503 -8.68 -14.04 16.53
CA PHE A 503 -7.94 -15.15 15.93
C PHE A 503 -6.77 -15.59 16.81
N SER A 504 -6.07 -14.64 17.46
CA SER A 504 -5.00 -14.94 18.42
C SER A 504 -5.51 -15.61 19.69
N ALA A 505 -6.69 -15.21 20.15
CA ALA A 505 -7.37 -15.87 21.27
C ALA A 505 -7.79 -17.29 20.87
N TYR A 506 -8.28 -17.49 19.65
CA TYR A 506 -8.66 -18.79 19.10
C TYR A 506 -7.48 -19.76 18.98
N LEU A 507 -6.32 -19.25 18.53
CA LEU A 507 -5.06 -19.99 18.57
C LEU A 507 -4.69 -20.38 20.00
N ALA A 508 -4.75 -19.46 20.95
CA ALA A 508 -4.43 -19.75 22.36
C ALA A 508 -5.41 -20.76 23.00
N GLN A 509 -6.70 -20.73 22.64
CA GLN A 509 -7.71 -21.69 23.10
C GLN A 509 -7.41 -23.12 22.63
N ASN A 510 -6.74 -23.27 21.50
CA ASN A 510 -6.31 -24.56 20.97
C ASN A 510 -4.93 -25.00 21.48
N ALA A 511 -4.17 -24.14 22.18
CA ALA A 511 -2.77 -24.39 22.54
C ALA A 511 -2.55 -25.62 23.46
N ASP A 512 -3.57 -26.00 24.23
CA ASP A 512 -3.53 -27.19 25.10
C ASP A 512 -3.77 -28.51 24.32
N ARG A 513 -4.04 -28.44 23.01
CA ARG A 513 -4.34 -29.60 22.16
C ARG A 513 -3.19 -29.95 21.21
N ALA A 514 -3.02 -31.24 20.94
CA ALA A 514 -2.14 -31.72 19.88
C ALA A 514 -2.66 -31.34 18.48
N TYR A 515 -1.81 -31.33 17.46
CA TYR A 515 -2.14 -30.85 16.11
C TYR A 515 -3.35 -31.56 15.48
N ASP A 516 -3.50 -32.85 15.72
CA ASP A 516 -4.61 -33.68 15.25
C ASP A 516 -5.93 -33.38 15.96
N GLN A 517 -5.86 -32.84 17.19
CA GLN A 517 -6.97 -32.53 18.09
C GLN A 517 -7.41 -31.06 18.08
N ILE A 518 -6.69 -30.17 17.38
CA ILE A 518 -7.17 -28.80 17.20
C ILE A 518 -8.44 -28.78 16.36
N ASP A 519 -9.22 -27.72 16.51
CA ASP A 519 -10.46 -27.56 15.76
C ASP A 519 -10.23 -27.68 14.23
N GLU A 520 -11.11 -28.41 13.54
CA GLU A 520 -10.98 -28.72 12.11
C GLU A 520 -10.75 -27.47 11.21
N PRO A 521 -11.46 -26.33 11.40
CA PRO A 521 -11.19 -25.13 10.61
C PRO A 521 -9.76 -24.61 10.78
N LEU A 522 -9.22 -24.64 12.01
CA LEU A 522 -7.86 -24.21 12.29
C LEU A 522 -6.84 -25.17 11.68
N ARG A 523 -7.09 -26.49 11.76
CA ARG A 523 -6.23 -27.50 11.13
C ARG A 523 -6.15 -27.32 9.62
N LYS A 524 -7.29 -27.10 8.95
CA LYS A 524 -7.33 -26.80 7.50
C LYS A 524 -6.58 -25.51 7.16
N ALA A 525 -6.69 -24.50 8.01
CA ALA A 525 -5.96 -23.24 7.85
C ALA A 525 -4.43 -23.46 7.95
N PHE A 526 -3.99 -24.27 8.92
CA PHE A 526 -2.59 -24.68 9.07
C PHE A 526 -2.09 -25.49 7.88
N GLU A 527 -2.85 -26.48 7.42
CA GLU A 527 -2.53 -27.29 6.24
C GLU A 527 -2.41 -26.43 4.97
N ALA A 528 -3.34 -25.49 4.76
CA ALA A 528 -3.29 -24.58 3.62
C ALA A 528 -2.06 -23.66 3.66
N ARG A 529 -1.61 -23.27 4.85
CA ARG A 529 -0.44 -22.39 5.02
C ARG A 529 0.89 -23.12 5.12
N GLY A 530 0.87 -24.44 5.34
CA GLY A 530 2.06 -25.24 5.62
C GLY A 530 2.59 -25.03 7.04
N ILE A 531 1.71 -24.85 8.04
CA ILE A 531 2.06 -24.97 9.46
C ILE A 531 1.96 -26.44 9.83
N THR A 532 3.09 -27.04 10.17
CA THR A 532 3.21 -28.47 10.48
C THR A 532 2.90 -28.78 11.95
N MET A 533 2.78 -30.06 12.30
CA MET A 533 2.70 -30.50 13.69
C MET A 533 3.89 -30.00 14.53
N SER A 534 5.12 -30.08 13.99
CA SER A 534 6.31 -29.58 14.68
C SER A 534 6.29 -28.06 14.85
N ASP A 535 5.77 -27.32 13.87
CA ASP A 535 5.60 -25.87 14.01
C ASP A 535 4.59 -25.56 15.13
N TRP A 536 3.48 -26.31 15.19
CA TRP A 536 2.46 -26.13 16.21
C TRP A 536 2.98 -26.39 17.62
N ASP A 537 3.78 -27.44 17.81
CA ASP A 537 4.43 -27.74 19.09
C ASP A 537 5.37 -26.63 19.59
N LEU A 538 5.99 -25.89 18.66
CA LEU A 538 6.80 -24.71 18.97
C LEU A 538 5.92 -23.49 19.27
N LEU A 539 4.85 -23.30 18.51
CA LEU A 539 3.92 -22.18 18.65
C LEU A 539 3.13 -22.23 19.95
N ARG A 540 2.62 -23.41 20.33
CA ARG A 540 1.78 -23.60 21.52
C ARG A 540 2.53 -23.62 22.85
N ALA A 541 3.84 -23.43 22.83
CA ALA A 541 4.66 -23.43 24.04
C ALA A 541 4.21 -22.30 25.01
N PRO A 542 4.01 -22.58 26.32
CA PRO A 542 3.45 -21.61 27.25
C PRO A 542 4.20 -20.27 27.33
N ALA A 543 5.52 -20.29 27.15
CA ALA A 543 6.35 -19.08 27.16
C ALA A 543 6.00 -18.10 26.02
N GLY A 544 5.40 -18.58 24.93
CA GLY A 544 5.00 -17.76 23.79
C GLY A 544 3.55 -17.25 23.86
N LEU A 545 2.80 -17.58 24.91
CA LEU A 545 1.41 -17.14 25.10
C LEU A 545 1.36 -15.86 25.94
N TYR A 546 0.73 -14.82 25.41
CA TYR A 546 0.45 -13.60 26.17
C TYR A 546 -0.76 -13.82 27.05
N THR A 547 -0.65 -13.49 28.35
CA THR A 547 -1.79 -13.49 29.28
C THR A 547 -2.11 -12.05 29.68
N ALA A 548 -3.27 -11.56 29.27
CA ALA A 548 -3.76 -10.25 29.63
C ALA A 548 -4.16 -10.19 31.11
N ARG A 549 -4.26 -8.97 31.67
CA ARG A 549 -4.61 -8.75 33.09
C ARG A 549 -5.95 -9.34 33.52
N ASN A 550 -6.87 -9.57 32.58
CA ASN A 550 -8.17 -10.19 32.82
C ASN A 550 -8.15 -11.73 32.66
N GLY A 551 -6.96 -12.34 32.54
CA GLY A 551 -6.79 -13.78 32.35
C GLY A 551 -6.93 -14.27 30.91
N ALA A 552 -7.32 -13.42 29.96
CA ALA A 552 -7.44 -13.81 28.56
C ALA A 552 -6.05 -14.14 27.97
N LYS A 553 -5.94 -15.29 27.31
CA LYS A 553 -4.70 -15.75 26.66
C LYS A 553 -4.73 -15.50 25.15
N PHE A 554 -3.59 -15.17 24.57
CA PHE A 554 -3.44 -14.88 23.15
C PHE A 554 -2.12 -15.47 22.62
N LEU A 555 -2.16 -16.06 21.44
CA LEU A 555 -0.97 -16.40 20.66
C LEU A 555 -0.80 -15.36 19.56
N SER A 556 -0.10 -14.28 19.87
CA SER A 556 0.29 -13.28 18.86
C SER A 556 1.66 -13.63 18.26
N PRO A 557 1.85 -13.51 16.93
CA PRO A 557 3.15 -13.74 16.29
C PRO A 557 4.27 -12.90 16.89
N GLN A 558 4.04 -11.60 17.08
CA GLN A 558 5.05 -10.68 17.57
C GLN A 558 5.45 -11.02 19.01
N TYR A 559 4.46 -11.24 19.88
CA TYR A 559 4.72 -11.61 21.26
C TYR A 559 5.46 -12.95 21.34
N TRP A 560 5.00 -13.96 20.59
CA TRP A 560 5.64 -15.27 20.55
C TRP A 560 7.10 -15.18 20.10
N ARG A 561 7.43 -14.42 19.04
CA ARG A 561 8.80 -14.27 18.53
C ARG A 561 9.77 -13.73 19.58
N HIS A 562 9.32 -12.81 20.43
CA HIS A 562 10.17 -12.17 21.44
C HIS A 562 10.29 -12.99 22.74
N ASN A 563 9.33 -13.86 23.04
CA ASN A 563 9.29 -14.58 24.31
C ASN A 563 9.64 -16.08 24.19
N GLN A 564 9.62 -16.65 22.98
CA GLN A 564 10.08 -18.00 22.73
C GLN A 564 11.58 -18.15 23.06
N LYS A 565 11.99 -19.31 23.59
CA LYS A 565 13.38 -19.59 24.00
C LYS A 565 14.01 -20.79 23.29
N ARG A 566 13.26 -21.46 22.40
CA ARG A 566 13.64 -22.76 21.82
C ARG A 566 14.35 -22.64 20.47
N LEU A 567 14.13 -21.55 19.75
CA LEU A 567 14.58 -21.36 18.38
C LEU A 567 15.57 -20.20 18.30
N SER A 568 16.52 -20.31 17.37
CA SER A 568 17.35 -19.17 16.99
C SER A 568 16.49 -18.04 16.43
N PRO A 569 16.92 -16.77 16.55
CA PRO A 569 16.13 -15.62 16.10
C PRO A 569 15.65 -15.71 14.64
N SER A 570 16.48 -16.25 13.73
CA SER A 570 16.13 -16.37 12.31
C SER A 570 15.04 -17.41 12.05
N ILE A 571 15.04 -18.54 12.78
CA ILE A 571 14.02 -19.58 12.64
C ILE A 571 12.71 -19.10 13.25
N ALA A 572 12.77 -18.47 14.44
CA ALA A 572 11.61 -17.86 15.07
C ALA A 572 10.98 -16.78 14.17
N GLU A 573 11.79 -15.95 13.52
CA GLU A 573 11.29 -14.96 12.58
C GLU A 573 10.50 -15.58 11.43
N GLY A 574 11.03 -16.63 10.79
CA GLY A 574 10.34 -17.33 9.71
C GLY A 574 8.99 -17.92 10.13
N LEU A 575 8.93 -18.57 11.30
CA LEU A 575 7.69 -19.17 11.81
C LEU A 575 6.68 -18.10 12.27
N SER A 576 7.15 -17.04 12.92
CA SER A 576 6.32 -15.88 13.30
C SER A 576 5.69 -15.22 12.07
N LEU A 577 6.46 -14.99 11.01
CA LEU A 577 5.94 -14.39 9.77
C LEU A 577 4.96 -15.33 9.07
N ARG A 578 5.18 -16.66 9.12
CA ARG A 578 4.22 -17.65 8.63
C ARG A 578 2.89 -17.60 9.36
N LEU A 579 2.91 -17.54 10.69
CA LEU A 579 1.72 -17.38 11.50
C LEU A 579 1.04 -16.04 11.23
N ASN A 580 1.79 -14.96 11.09
CA ASN A 580 1.23 -13.65 10.79
C ASN A 580 0.55 -13.64 9.41
N MET A 581 1.15 -14.27 8.39
CA MET A 581 0.53 -14.43 7.07
C MET A 581 -0.79 -15.18 7.15
N LEU A 582 -0.89 -16.24 7.96
CA LEU A 582 -2.15 -16.95 8.19
C LEU A 582 -3.24 -16.01 8.72
N ILE A 583 -2.91 -15.25 9.79
CA ILE A 583 -3.85 -14.31 10.40
C ILE A 583 -4.29 -13.25 9.39
N GLU A 584 -3.36 -12.71 8.59
CA GLU A 584 -3.67 -11.72 7.56
C GLU A 584 -4.56 -12.28 6.45
N GLU A 585 -4.27 -13.48 5.95
CA GLU A 585 -5.06 -14.16 4.91
C GLU A 585 -6.50 -14.39 5.38
N HIS A 586 -6.69 -14.81 6.64
CA HIS A 586 -8.02 -14.99 7.22
C HIS A 586 -8.74 -13.66 7.50
N MET A 587 -8.01 -12.61 7.90
CA MET A 587 -8.57 -11.28 8.07
C MET A 587 -9.06 -10.72 6.73
N GLU A 588 -8.33 -10.91 5.62
CA GLU A 588 -8.73 -10.44 4.30
C GLU A 588 -10.01 -11.12 3.77
N ILE A 589 -10.36 -12.31 4.27
CA ILE A 589 -11.67 -12.94 4.01
C ILE A 589 -12.80 -12.14 4.71
N ALA A 590 -12.56 -11.71 5.95
CA ALA A 590 -13.54 -11.02 6.78
C ALA A 590 -13.70 -9.53 6.43
N ILE A 591 -12.58 -8.86 6.15
CA ILE A 591 -12.48 -7.43 5.85
C ILE A 591 -11.66 -7.29 4.56
N PRO A 592 -12.30 -7.44 3.39
CA PRO A 592 -11.60 -7.39 2.12
C PRO A 592 -10.90 -6.05 1.91
N SER A 593 -9.62 -6.08 1.55
CA SER A 593 -8.93 -4.93 0.99
C SER A 593 -9.06 -4.89 -0.54
N ALA A 594 -8.49 -3.85 -1.16
CA ALA A 594 -8.40 -3.79 -2.62
C ALA A 594 -7.47 -4.89 -3.15
N SER A 595 -8.06 -5.93 -3.75
CA SER A 595 -7.33 -7.09 -4.30
C SER A 595 -6.32 -6.67 -5.37
N LEU A 596 -5.09 -7.19 -5.30
CA LEU A 596 -4.07 -6.97 -6.31
C LEU A 596 -4.49 -7.58 -7.65
N GLU A 597 -5.06 -8.78 -7.61
CA GLU A 597 -5.59 -9.49 -8.76
C GLU A 597 -6.77 -8.74 -9.39
N GLY A 598 -7.67 -8.22 -8.56
CA GLY A 598 -8.77 -7.36 -9.00
C GLY A 598 -8.24 -6.11 -9.69
N ARG A 599 -7.31 -5.39 -9.05
CA ARG A 599 -6.69 -4.19 -9.63
C ARG A 599 -6.00 -4.48 -10.97
N ALA A 600 -5.21 -5.56 -11.04
CA ALA A 600 -4.56 -5.99 -12.28
C ALA A 600 -5.57 -6.36 -13.37
N PHE A 601 -6.69 -6.98 -13.00
CA PHE A 601 -7.76 -7.32 -13.94
C PHE A 601 -8.45 -6.08 -14.51
N TRP A 602 -8.79 -5.10 -13.67
CA TRP A 602 -9.55 -3.92 -14.09
C TRP A 602 -8.69 -2.84 -14.72
N LEU A 603 -7.51 -2.54 -14.16
CA LEU A 603 -6.62 -1.49 -14.65
C LEU A 603 -5.67 -1.97 -15.74
N GLY A 604 -5.44 -3.28 -15.87
CA GLY A 604 -4.45 -3.82 -16.78
C GLY A 604 -3.08 -3.15 -16.59
N ASN A 605 -2.38 -2.89 -17.70
CA ASN A 605 -1.16 -2.09 -17.71
C ASN A 605 -1.43 -0.61 -18.05
N SER A 606 -2.63 -0.09 -17.78
CA SER A 606 -2.96 1.29 -18.17
C SER A 606 -2.00 2.31 -17.55
N THR A 607 -1.35 3.12 -18.39
CA THR A 607 -0.36 4.11 -17.96
C THR A 607 -1.05 5.40 -17.46
N PRO A 608 -0.69 5.94 -16.29
CA PRO A 608 -1.17 7.26 -15.86
C PRO A 608 -0.75 8.36 -16.86
N GLY A 609 -1.62 9.35 -17.04
CA GLY A 609 -1.44 10.44 -17.99
C GLY A 609 -1.93 10.16 -19.42
N THR A 610 -2.31 8.91 -19.74
CA THR A 610 -3.01 8.60 -21.00
C THR A 610 -4.51 8.82 -20.86
N PHE A 611 -5.20 9.29 -21.90
CA PHE A 611 -6.64 9.54 -21.84
C PHE A 611 -7.43 8.29 -21.40
N GLY A 612 -7.16 7.14 -22.03
CA GLY A 612 -7.82 5.87 -21.67
C GLY A 612 -7.50 5.40 -20.26
N GLY A 613 -6.23 5.51 -19.82
CA GLY A 613 -5.82 5.10 -18.47
C GLY A 613 -6.41 5.98 -17.37
N GLU A 614 -6.58 7.27 -17.63
CA GLU A 614 -7.15 8.23 -16.69
C GLU A 614 -8.68 8.10 -16.60
N LEU A 615 -9.36 7.87 -17.72
CA LEU A 615 -10.80 7.60 -17.76
C LEU A 615 -11.15 6.32 -16.98
N LEU A 616 -10.34 5.27 -17.15
CA LEU A 616 -10.51 3.99 -16.46
C LEU A 616 -10.31 4.13 -14.94
N ARG A 617 -9.22 4.79 -14.50
CA ARG A 617 -8.98 5.07 -13.07
C ARG A 617 -10.09 5.88 -12.44
N SER A 618 -10.58 6.90 -13.16
CA SER A 618 -11.68 7.75 -12.71
C SER A 618 -12.99 6.98 -12.54
N SER A 619 -13.29 6.08 -13.47
CA SER A 619 -14.46 5.19 -13.39
C SER A 619 -14.35 4.18 -12.23
N LEU A 620 -13.14 3.67 -11.99
CA LEU A 620 -12.89 2.66 -10.95
C LEU A 620 -12.77 3.23 -9.54
N MET A 621 -12.53 4.53 -9.37
CA MET A 621 -12.38 5.15 -8.04
C MET A 621 -13.55 4.83 -7.09
N TYR A 622 -14.78 4.79 -7.60
CA TYR A 622 -15.98 4.47 -6.81
C TYR A 622 -16.42 3.00 -6.89
N LYS A 623 -15.95 2.26 -7.89
CA LYS A 623 -16.35 0.86 -8.15
C LYS A 623 -15.33 -0.16 -7.63
N SER A 624 -14.08 0.24 -7.38
CA SER A 624 -12.99 -0.65 -6.99
C SER A 624 -13.24 -1.41 -5.68
N PHE A 625 -13.78 -0.74 -4.66
CA PHE A 625 -14.13 -1.36 -3.38
C PHE A 625 -15.24 -2.42 -3.53
N PRO A 626 -16.45 -2.11 -4.07
CA PRO A 626 -17.49 -3.12 -4.24
C PRO A 626 -17.06 -4.26 -5.18
N LEU A 627 -16.26 -3.99 -6.21
CA LEU A 627 -15.70 -5.05 -7.08
C LEU A 627 -14.73 -5.96 -6.34
N SER A 628 -13.86 -5.40 -5.48
CA SER A 628 -12.91 -6.20 -4.67
C SER A 628 -13.65 -7.06 -3.64
N PHE A 629 -14.65 -6.48 -2.98
CA PHE A 629 -15.56 -7.18 -2.09
C PHE A 629 -16.21 -8.36 -2.81
N MET A 630 -16.84 -8.13 -3.96
CA MET A 630 -17.51 -9.17 -4.73
C MET A 630 -16.59 -10.30 -5.16
N LEU A 631 -15.37 -9.99 -5.61
CA LEU A 631 -14.38 -11.00 -5.97
C LEU A 631 -14.05 -11.93 -4.80
N GLY A 632 -13.86 -11.37 -3.59
CA GLY A 632 -13.62 -12.15 -2.37
C GLY A 632 -14.82 -13.03 -2.01
N GLN A 633 -16.02 -12.45 -2.01
CA GLN A 633 -17.24 -13.18 -1.65
C GLN A 633 -17.62 -14.27 -2.65
N TYR A 634 -17.33 -14.07 -3.94
CA TYR A 634 -17.51 -15.08 -4.96
C TYR A 634 -16.56 -16.26 -4.80
N ARG A 635 -15.28 -16.01 -4.50
CA ARG A 635 -14.34 -17.11 -4.21
C ARG A 635 -14.85 -17.94 -3.05
N ARG A 636 -15.29 -17.27 -1.97
CA ARG A 636 -15.84 -17.95 -0.81
C ARG A 636 -17.10 -18.77 -1.14
N PHE A 637 -17.96 -18.28 -2.04
CA PHE A 637 -19.08 -19.03 -2.58
C PHE A 637 -18.61 -20.29 -3.32
N LEU A 638 -17.64 -20.18 -4.24
CA LEU A 638 -17.14 -21.33 -4.99
C LEU A 638 -16.49 -22.41 -4.10
N VAL A 639 -15.86 -22.00 -3.00
CA VAL A 639 -15.20 -22.89 -2.03
C VAL A 639 -16.19 -23.64 -1.14
N GLN A 640 -17.47 -23.27 -1.11
CA GLN A 640 -18.47 -24.05 -0.38
C GLN A 640 -18.56 -25.48 -0.96
N PRO A 641 -18.55 -26.52 -0.10
CA PRO A 641 -18.28 -27.89 -0.55
C PRO A 641 -19.44 -28.52 -1.31
N THR A 642 -20.68 -28.05 -1.10
CA THR A 642 -21.88 -28.59 -1.75
C THR A 642 -22.71 -27.48 -2.39
N PRO A 643 -23.49 -27.79 -3.45
CA PRO A 643 -24.44 -26.82 -4.03
C PRO A 643 -25.42 -26.25 -2.99
N TRP A 644 -25.84 -27.05 -2.01
CA TRP A 644 -26.68 -26.57 -0.91
C TRP A 644 -25.94 -25.56 -0.01
N ASN A 645 -24.67 -25.81 0.31
CA ASN A 645 -23.85 -24.86 1.07
C ASN A 645 -23.60 -23.57 0.28
N ARG A 646 -23.46 -23.66 -1.05
CA ARG A 646 -23.41 -22.50 -1.96
C ARG A 646 -24.69 -21.68 -1.91
N LEU A 647 -25.85 -22.32 -2.04
CA LEU A 647 -27.16 -21.67 -1.98
C LEU A 647 -27.38 -21.02 -0.60
N THR A 648 -27.12 -21.73 0.48
CA THR A 648 -27.29 -21.19 1.84
C THR A 648 -26.32 -20.04 2.14
N TYR A 649 -25.08 -20.09 1.61
CA TYR A 649 -24.14 -18.98 1.67
C TYR A 649 -24.67 -17.76 0.93
N ALA A 650 -25.09 -17.93 -0.32
CA ALA A 650 -25.64 -16.85 -1.16
C ALA A 650 -26.90 -16.24 -0.53
N ALA A 651 -27.81 -17.06 0.00
CA ALA A 651 -29.01 -16.61 0.69
C ALA A 651 -28.69 -15.81 1.96
N LYS A 652 -27.78 -16.32 2.82
CA LYS A 652 -27.36 -15.61 4.04
C LYS A 652 -26.65 -14.29 3.72
N MET A 653 -25.80 -14.29 2.70
CA MET A 653 -25.11 -13.09 2.23
C MET A 653 -26.12 -12.07 1.69
N GLY A 654 -26.99 -12.50 0.77
CA GLY A 654 -28.01 -11.66 0.15
C GLY A 654 -28.95 -11.03 1.17
N LEU A 655 -29.47 -11.82 2.12
CA LEU A 655 -30.28 -11.31 3.22
C LEU A 655 -29.49 -10.33 4.10
N GLY A 656 -28.27 -10.70 4.48
CA GLY A 656 -27.41 -9.87 5.33
C GLY A 656 -27.09 -8.50 4.72
N VAL A 657 -26.63 -8.47 3.46
CA VAL A 657 -26.30 -7.21 2.77
C VAL A 657 -27.55 -6.39 2.47
N THR A 658 -28.71 -7.02 2.26
CA THR A 658 -29.99 -6.32 2.08
C THR A 658 -30.43 -5.64 3.37
N LEU A 659 -30.40 -6.35 4.50
CA LEU A 659 -30.74 -5.78 5.81
C LEU A 659 -29.80 -4.62 6.17
N MET A 660 -28.49 -4.80 6.00
CA MET A 660 -27.51 -3.74 6.27
C MET A 660 -27.56 -2.61 5.24
N GLY A 661 -27.95 -2.91 4.00
CA GLY A 661 -28.24 -1.91 2.97
C GLY A 661 -29.42 -1.03 3.36
N GLY A 662 -30.48 -1.62 3.93
CA GLY A 662 -31.61 -0.90 4.51
C GLY A 662 -31.19 -0.01 5.68
N MET A 663 -30.39 -0.53 6.61
CA MET A 663 -29.81 0.27 7.69
C MET A 663 -28.98 1.45 7.16
N ALA A 664 -28.13 1.21 6.15
CA ALA A 664 -27.35 2.26 5.52
C ALA A 664 -28.23 3.33 4.85
N ILE A 665 -29.37 2.95 4.24
CA ILE A 665 -30.36 3.90 3.73
C ILE A 665 -30.90 4.77 4.87
N GLN A 666 -31.35 4.17 5.97
CA GLN A 666 -31.90 4.94 7.09
C GLN A 666 -30.88 5.92 7.68
N LEU A 667 -29.64 5.47 7.90
CA LEU A 667 -28.56 6.34 8.37
C LEU A 667 -28.29 7.50 7.41
N LYS A 668 -28.33 7.25 6.09
CA LYS A 668 -28.16 8.29 5.07
C LYS A 668 -29.33 9.28 5.03
N GLU A 669 -30.56 8.84 5.27
CA GLU A 669 -31.71 9.74 5.30
C GLU A 669 -31.65 10.66 6.53
N LEU A 670 -31.32 10.11 7.70
CA LEU A 670 -31.06 10.90 8.89
C LEU A 670 -29.94 11.93 8.66
N ALA A 671 -28.82 11.51 8.07
CA ALA A 671 -27.70 12.39 7.75
C ALA A 671 -28.02 13.48 6.70
N LYS A 672 -29.10 13.31 5.93
CA LYS A 672 -29.60 14.31 4.97
C LYS A 672 -30.65 15.25 5.57
N GLY A 673 -31.03 15.07 6.84
CA GLY A 673 -32.08 15.87 7.49
C GLY A 673 -33.49 15.35 7.24
N ASN A 674 -33.61 14.10 6.78
CA ASN A 674 -34.87 13.46 6.46
C ASN A 674 -35.26 12.45 7.54
N ASP A 675 -36.55 12.20 7.65
CA ASP A 675 -37.04 11.08 8.46
C ASP A 675 -36.57 9.75 7.85
N PRO A 676 -36.52 8.67 8.64
CA PRO A 676 -36.37 7.33 8.10
C PRO A 676 -37.46 7.03 7.06
N ARG A 677 -37.11 6.25 6.03
CA ARG A 677 -38.07 5.79 5.03
C ARG A 677 -38.95 4.65 5.57
N PRO A 678 -40.20 4.54 5.11
CA PRO A 678 -41.05 3.39 5.38
C PRO A 678 -40.41 2.08 4.90
N MET A 679 -40.29 1.10 5.80
CA MET A 679 -39.71 -0.22 5.49
C MET A 679 -40.76 -1.24 5.03
N ASP A 680 -42.04 -0.92 5.10
CA ASP A 680 -43.16 -1.73 4.58
C ASP A 680 -43.33 -1.60 3.06
N GLU A 681 -42.64 -0.64 2.43
CA GLU A 681 -42.67 -0.46 0.97
C GLU A 681 -41.65 -1.35 0.24
N ALA A 682 -42.09 -2.00 -0.85
CA ALA A 682 -41.20 -2.76 -1.75
C ALA A 682 -40.08 -1.89 -2.35
N LYS A 683 -40.35 -0.59 -2.57
CA LYS A 683 -39.38 0.38 -3.08
C LYS A 683 -38.21 0.57 -2.12
N PHE A 684 -38.44 0.55 -0.80
CA PHE A 684 -37.38 0.62 0.20
C PHE A 684 -36.45 -0.58 0.08
N TRP A 685 -37.00 -1.80 0.05
CA TRP A 685 -36.21 -3.01 -0.06
C TRP A 685 -35.50 -3.14 -1.41
N GLY A 686 -36.11 -2.70 -2.51
CA GLY A 686 -35.43 -2.57 -3.80
C GLY A 686 -34.21 -1.65 -3.71
N GLY A 687 -34.36 -0.49 -3.05
CA GLY A 687 -33.24 0.39 -2.73
C GLY A 687 -32.19 -0.24 -1.82
N ALA A 688 -32.62 -0.98 -0.80
CA ALA A 688 -31.75 -1.64 0.17
C ALA A 688 -30.87 -2.70 -0.48
N ILE A 689 -31.42 -3.48 -1.42
CA ILE A 689 -30.64 -4.46 -2.19
C ILE A 689 -29.62 -3.71 -3.07
N MET A 690 -29.99 -2.61 -3.74
CA MET A 690 -29.03 -1.81 -4.51
C MET A 690 -27.92 -1.23 -3.63
N GLN A 691 -28.27 -0.69 -2.46
CA GLN A 691 -27.34 -0.08 -1.51
C GLN A 691 -26.39 -1.10 -0.88
N GLY A 692 -26.86 -2.33 -0.63
CA GLY A 692 -26.04 -3.46 -0.18
C GLY A 692 -25.16 -4.06 -1.28
N GLY A 693 -25.27 -3.60 -2.53
CA GLY A 693 -24.53 -4.11 -3.68
C GLY A 693 -25.14 -5.39 -4.31
N GLY A 694 -26.39 -5.73 -3.99
CA GLY A 694 -27.06 -7.00 -4.27
C GLY A 694 -27.56 -7.24 -5.71
N LEU A 695 -28.04 -6.20 -6.43
CA LEU A 695 -28.96 -6.40 -7.57
C LEU A 695 -28.33 -6.68 -8.94
N GLY A 696 -27.18 -6.08 -9.29
CA GLY A 696 -26.65 -6.17 -10.66
C GLY A 696 -25.47 -7.12 -10.85
N ILE A 697 -24.84 -7.56 -9.75
CA ILE A 697 -23.60 -8.35 -9.83
C ILE A 697 -23.83 -9.73 -9.21
N PHE A 698 -24.42 -9.87 -8.02
CA PHE A 698 -24.61 -11.19 -7.42
C PHE A 698 -25.56 -12.12 -8.20
N GLY A 699 -26.58 -11.58 -8.86
CA GLY A 699 -27.48 -12.37 -9.73
C GLY A 699 -26.73 -13.00 -10.91
N ASP A 700 -26.01 -12.20 -11.68
CA ASP A 700 -25.25 -12.66 -12.84
C ASP A 700 -24.00 -13.50 -12.44
N PHE A 701 -23.35 -13.17 -11.32
CA PHE A 701 -22.12 -13.85 -10.86
C PHE A 701 -22.38 -15.21 -10.20
N PHE A 702 -23.49 -15.37 -9.45
CA PHE A 702 -23.86 -16.66 -8.85
C PHE A 702 -24.61 -17.57 -9.81
N ALA A 703 -25.30 -17.03 -10.83
CA ALA A 703 -25.94 -17.81 -11.88
C ALA A 703 -24.96 -18.28 -12.97
N ALA A 704 -23.86 -17.55 -13.21
CA ALA A 704 -22.84 -17.94 -14.20
C ALA A 704 -21.87 -19.01 -13.66
N THR A 705 -22.22 -20.28 -13.82
CA THR A 705 -21.35 -21.42 -13.48
C THR A 705 -20.23 -21.70 -14.48
N GLU A 706 -20.23 -21.06 -15.67
CA GLU A 706 -19.16 -21.19 -16.66
C GLU A 706 -18.79 -19.84 -17.28
N SER A 707 -17.61 -19.34 -16.91
CA SER A 707 -16.81 -18.33 -17.65
C SER A 707 -17.56 -17.26 -18.46
N ARG A 708 -17.83 -16.10 -17.85
CA ARG A 708 -17.90 -14.79 -18.54
C ARG A 708 -17.97 -13.65 -17.52
N VAL A 709 -16.82 -13.30 -16.93
CA VAL A 709 -16.61 -11.98 -16.29
C VAL A 709 -15.76 -11.10 -17.21
N GLY A 710 -15.79 -11.37 -18.52
CA GLY A 710 -14.74 -10.96 -19.47
C GLY A 710 -15.11 -9.86 -20.47
N GLY A 711 -16.32 -9.34 -20.48
CA GLY A 711 -16.70 -8.30 -21.44
C GLY A 711 -17.97 -7.61 -20.99
N GLY A 712 -17.92 -6.29 -20.82
CA GLY A 712 -19.11 -5.50 -20.50
C GLY A 712 -18.92 -4.27 -19.61
N ILE A 713 -17.70 -3.96 -19.14
CA ILE A 713 -17.47 -2.69 -18.39
C ILE A 713 -17.20 -1.51 -19.33
N ALA A 714 -16.94 -1.77 -20.62
CA ALA A 714 -16.63 -0.73 -21.60
C ALA A 714 -17.82 0.17 -21.97
N GLU A 715 -19.07 -0.26 -21.78
CA GLU A 715 -20.25 0.47 -22.30
C GLU A 715 -20.81 1.54 -21.35
N THR A 716 -20.19 1.80 -20.20
CA THR A 716 -20.62 2.89 -19.28
C THR A 716 -19.46 3.82 -18.94
N LEU A 717 -18.87 4.44 -19.96
CA LEU A 717 -17.64 5.24 -19.88
C LEU A 717 -17.87 6.76 -19.85
N ALA A 718 -18.84 7.24 -19.07
CA ALA A 718 -18.88 8.62 -18.61
C ALA A 718 -18.73 8.63 -17.07
N GLY A 719 -17.50 8.81 -16.58
CA GLY A 719 -17.19 8.83 -15.15
C GLY A 719 -17.37 10.22 -14.52
N PRO A 720 -17.50 10.33 -13.18
CA PRO A 720 -17.71 11.60 -12.47
C PRO A 720 -16.61 12.66 -12.67
N VAL A 721 -15.42 12.25 -13.13
CA VAL A 721 -14.33 13.17 -13.48
C VAL A 721 -14.63 13.92 -14.79
N VAL A 722 -15.30 13.26 -15.74
CA VAL A 722 -15.78 13.91 -16.99
C VAL A 722 -16.94 14.85 -16.67
N SER A 723 -17.85 14.46 -15.76
CA SER A 723 -18.93 15.35 -15.33
C SER A 723 -18.40 16.55 -14.55
N PHE A 724 -17.45 16.38 -13.63
CA PHE A 724 -16.83 17.49 -12.89
C PHE A 724 -16.02 18.43 -13.80
N GLY A 725 -15.28 17.88 -14.77
CA GLY A 725 -14.64 18.68 -15.82
C GLY A 725 -15.65 19.44 -16.68
N GLY A 726 -16.79 18.80 -16.98
CA GLY A 726 -17.96 19.41 -17.63
C GLY A 726 -18.67 20.46 -16.78
N ASP A 727 -18.70 20.31 -15.46
CA ASP A 727 -19.29 21.29 -14.53
C ASP A 727 -18.41 22.54 -14.43
N VAL A 728 -17.07 22.37 -14.36
CA VAL A 728 -16.09 23.48 -14.41
C VAL A 728 -16.10 24.15 -15.79
N ALA A 729 -16.11 23.37 -16.87
CA ALA A 729 -16.27 23.91 -18.22
C ALA A 729 -17.65 24.56 -18.39
N GLY A 730 -18.69 24.05 -17.74
CA GLY A 730 -20.04 24.59 -17.71
C GLY A 730 -20.12 25.95 -17.03
N LEU A 731 -19.33 26.21 -15.98
CA LEU A 731 -19.21 27.54 -15.37
C LEU A 731 -18.65 28.60 -16.33
N VAL A 732 -17.87 28.18 -17.33
CA VAL A 732 -17.26 29.07 -18.34
C VAL A 732 -18.03 29.04 -19.68
N GLY A 733 -18.61 27.90 -20.05
CA GLY A 733 -19.20 27.60 -21.36
C GLY A 733 -20.73 27.62 -21.40
N ASN A 734 -21.45 27.30 -20.32
CA ASN A 734 -22.91 27.51 -20.29
C ASN A 734 -23.31 28.97 -20.49
N PRO A 735 -22.57 29.98 -19.99
CA PRO A 735 -22.83 31.38 -20.32
C PRO A 735 -22.80 31.65 -21.82
N ILE A 736 -21.84 31.06 -22.55
CA ILE A 736 -21.65 31.26 -23.98
C ILE A 736 -22.71 30.49 -24.79
N HIS A 737 -23.02 29.25 -24.41
CA HIS A 737 -24.01 28.43 -25.10
C HIS A 737 -25.46 28.90 -24.85
N ARG A 738 -25.77 29.41 -23.64
CA ARG A 738 -27.06 30.06 -23.32
C ARG A 738 -27.18 31.44 -23.95
N ALA A 739 -26.07 32.18 -24.09
CA ALA A 739 -26.04 33.43 -24.86
C ALA A 739 -26.32 33.23 -26.35
N ILE A 740 -25.88 32.12 -26.93
CA ILE A 740 -26.18 31.76 -28.34
C ILE A 740 -27.63 31.27 -28.50
N ASN A 741 -28.20 30.59 -27.49
CA ASN A 741 -29.55 30.01 -27.55
C ASN A 741 -30.67 30.92 -27.00
N GLY A 742 -30.35 32.11 -26.46
CA GLY A 742 -31.33 33.06 -25.92
C GLY A 742 -31.89 32.71 -24.53
N ASP A 743 -31.25 31.82 -23.77
CA ASP A 743 -31.67 31.41 -22.42
C ASP A 743 -31.16 32.40 -21.34
N SER A 744 -31.94 32.59 -20.26
CA SER A 744 -31.59 33.50 -19.16
C SER A 744 -30.27 33.13 -18.44
N PHE A 745 -29.46 34.14 -18.12
CA PHE A 745 -28.18 34.05 -17.40
C PHE A 745 -28.37 33.63 -15.93
N LEU A 746 -28.51 32.33 -15.65
CA LEU A 746 -28.59 31.81 -14.27
C LEU A 746 -27.19 31.53 -13.64
N LEU A 747 -26.25 32.46 -13.81
CA LEU A 747 -24.89 32.35 -13.26
C LEU A 747 -24.90 32.17 -11.74
N GLY A 748 -25.83 32.85 -11.04
CA GLY A 748 -26.02 32.73 -9.60
C GLY A 748 -26.43 31.31 -9.15
N ARG A 749 -27.34 30.65 -9.87
CA ARG A 749 -27.76 29.27 -9.60
C ARG A 749 -26.62 28.28 -9.78
N ASP A 750 -25.85 28.43 -10.87
CA ASP A 750 -24.73 27.55 -11.18
C ASP A 750 -23.60 27.70 -10.14
N VAL A 751 -23.30 28.94 -9.73
CA VAL A 751 -22.36 29.25 -8.64
C VAL A 751 -22.84 28.66 -7.30
N ALA A 752 -24.11 28.87 -6.94
CA ALA A 752 -24.66 28.35 -5.68
C ALA A 752 -24.68 26.83 -5.64
N ASN A 753 -25.00 26.17 -6.76
CA ASN A 753 -24.92 24.71 -6.89
C ASN A 753 -23.49 24.20 -6.82
N PHE A 754 -22.54 24.90 -7.46
CA PHE A 754 -21.14 24.54 -7.41
C PHE A 754 -20.61 24.61 -5.98
N VAL A 755 -20.81 25.72 -5.26
CA VAL A 755 -20.37 25.86 -3.86
C VAL A 755 -21.05 24.82 -2.97
N GLY A 756 -22.38 24.67 -3.10
CA GLY A 756 -23.16 23.78 -2.26
C GLY A 756 -22.81 22.28 -2.39
N TYR A 757 -22.41 21.84 -3.59
CA TYR A 757 -22.09 20.43 -3.84
C TYR A 757 -20.61 20.11 -3.97
N ASN A 758 -19.74 21.10 -4.22
CA ASN A 758 -18.31 20.89 -4.47
C ASN A 758 -17.38 21.48 -3.42
N THR A 759 -17.89 21.98 -2.29
CA THR A 759 -17.02 22.40 -1.16
C THR A 759 -16.38 21.17 -0.51
N PRO A 760 -15.05 20.96 -0.61
CA PRO A 760 -14.38 19.81 -0.03
C PRO A 760 -14.70 19.65 1.46
N VAL A 761 -14.68 18.41 1.95
CA VAL A 761 -14.83 18.08 3.38
C VAL A 761 -16.23 18.36 3.95
N PHE A 762 -16.63 19.62 4.11
CA PHE A 762 -17.84 20.00 4.82
C PHE A 762 -19.11 19.56 4.10
N SER A 763 -19.11 19.64 2.76
CA SER A 763 -20.24 19.14 1.98
C SER A 763 -20.37 17.62 2.03
N SER A 764 -19.39 16.87 2.53
CA SER A 764 -19.36 15.41 2.42
C SER A 764 -19.43 14.67 3.75
N LEU A 765 -18.89 15.23 4.83
CA LEU A 765 -18.87 14.59 6.16
C LEU A 765 -20.29 14.37 6.69
N TRP A 766 -20.63 13.12 7.03
CA TRP A 766 -22.01 12.74 7.36
C TRP A 766 -22.63 13.52 8.54
N TYR A 767 -21.84 13.95 9.51
CA TYR A 767 -22.30 14.70 10.68
C TYR A 767 -22.32 16.23 10.47
N ALA A 768 -21.65 16.74 9.43
CA ALA A 768 -21.51 18.18 9.18
C ALA A 768 -22.27 18.64 7.92
N ARG A 769 -22.45 17.74 6.94
CA ARG A 769 -23.06 18.01 5.63
C ARG A 769 -24.44 18.65 5.74
N LEU A 770 -25.27 18.19 6.67
CA LEU A 770 -26.61 18.73 6.85
C LEU A 770 -26.56 20.20 7.28
N ALA A 771 -25.83 20.50 8.35
CA ALA A 771 -25.68 21.87 8.84
C ALA A 771 -25.07 22.79 7.77
N TYR A 772 -24.04 22.34 7.07
CA TYR A 772 -23.45 23.07 5.94
C TYR A 772 -24.46 23.32 4.81
N GLY A 773 -25.21 22.28 4.43
CA GLY A 773 -26.24 22.37 3.40
C GLY A 773 -27.31 23.41 3.74
N ARG A 774 -27.70 23.48 5.01
CA ARG A 774 -28.79 24.35 5.50
C ARG A 774 -28.35 25.78 5.76
N ALA A 775 -27.22 25.95 6.44
CA ALA A 775 -26.73 27.25 6.88
C ALA A 775 -25.91 28.01 5.83
N VAL A 776 -25.33 27.29 4.85
CA VAL A 776 -24.45 27.89 3.84
C VAL A 776 -25.02 27.70 2.43
N ALA A 777 -25.19 26.44 2.00
CA ALA A 777 -25.55 26.17 0.61
C ALA A 777 -26.98 26.65 0.26
N ASP A 778 -27.95 26.37 1.12
CA ASP A 778 -29.33 26.79 0.91
C ASP A 778 -29.45 28.34 1.01
N GLN A 779 -28.76 28.99 1.95
CA GLN A 779 -28.76 30.45 2.07
C GLN A 779 -28.14 31.14 0.86
N LEU A 780 -27.02 30.59 0.35
CA LEU A 780 -26.38 31.08 -0.86
C LEU A 780 -27.30 30.94 -2.08
N ARG A 781 -28.06 29.84 -2.18
CA ARG A 781 -29.07 29.67 -3.24
C ARG A 781 -30.19 30.69 -3.12
N ILE A 782 -30.75 30.89 -1.93
CA ILE A 782 -31.80 31.88 -1.70
C ILE A 782 -31.31 33.28 -2.10
N PHE A 783 -30.04 33.59 -1.84
CA PHE A 783 -29.44 34.86 -2.21
C PHE A 783 -29.16 35.00 -3.72
N LEU A 784 -28.70 33.94 -4.40
CA LEU A 784 -28.24 34.00 -5.79
C LEU A 784 -29.25 33.50 -6.84
N ASP A 785 -30.31 32.82 -6.44
CA ASP A 785 -31.32 32.22 -7.33
C ASP A 785 -32.73 32.58 -6.86
N PRO A 786 -33.47 33.40 -7.63
CA PRO A 786 -34.81 33.85 -7.25
C PRO A 786 -35.84 32.70 -7.18
N GLU A 787 -35.57 31.55 -7.80
CA GLU A 787 -36.45 30.38 -7.74
C GLU A 787 -36.08 29.38 -6.63
N ALA A 788 -35.03 29.67 -5.84
CA ALA A 788 -34.47 28.73 -4.87
C ALA A 788 -35.51 28.15 -3.90
N GLU A 789 -36.31 29.00 -3.26
CA GLU A 789 -37.33 28.56 -2.29
C GLU A 789 -38.43 27.71 -2.94
N ARG A 790 -38.80 28.01 -4.19
CA ARG A 790 -39.78 27.22 -4.94
C ARG A 790 -39.20 25.84 -5.27
N LEU A 791 -37.96 25.79 -5.74
CA LEU A 791 -37.26 24.54 -6.07
C LEU A 791 -37.02 23.68 -4.82
N MET A 792 -36.67 24.29 -3.69
CA MET A 792 -36.51 23.60 -2.40
C MET A 792 -37.83 22.94 -1.96
N ARG A 793 -38.94 23.69 -1.97
CA ARG A 793 -40.28 23.14 -1.68
C ARG A 793 -40.68 22.03 -2.64
N GLN A 794 -40.36 22.17 -3.92
CA GLN A 794 -40.60 21.10 -4.91
C GLN A 794 -39.77 19.85 -4.60
N GLN A 795 -38.52 19.99 -4.19
CA GLN A 795 -37.68 18.85 -3.82
C GLN A 795 -38.23 18.11 -2.60
N GLU A 796 -38.69 18.82 -1.58
CA GLU A 796 -39.32 18.22 -0.39
C GLU A 796 -40.64 17.52 -0.73
N ARG A 797 -41.49 18.13 -1.58
CA ARG A 797 -42.71 17.48 -2.07
C ARG A 797 -42.43 16.23 -2.89
N ARG A 798 -41.41 16.27 -3.76
CA ARG A 798 -40.97 15.09 -4.53
C ARG A 798 -40.47 14.01 -3.59
N GLN A 799 -39.73 14.37 -2.55
CA GLN A 799 -39.25 13.41 -1.57
C GLN A 799 -40.39 12.72 -0.81
N GLN A 800 -41.36 13.49 -0.33
CA GLN A 800 -42.57 12.94 0.31
C GLN A 800 -43.32 12.01 -0.64
N ARG A 801 -43.51 12.43 -1.89
CA ARG A 801 -44.23 11.65 -2.91
C ARG A 801 -43.48 10.39 -3.34
N ASP A 802 -42.17 10.49 -3.55
CA ASP A 802 -41.37 9.43 -4.14
C ASP A 802 -40.89 8.42 -3.07
N PHE A 803 -40.74 8.82 -1.81
CA PHE A 803 -40.18 7.97 -0.75
C PHE A 803 -41.00 7.93 0.53
N GLY A 804 -42.18 8.56 0.58
CA GLY A 804 -43.06 8.55 1.76
C GLY A 804 -42.40 9.16 3.00
N THR A 805 -41.47 10.10 2.83
CA THR A 805 -40.65 10.61 3.95
C THR A 805 -40.53 12.12 3.95
N GLY A 806 -40.69 12.71 5.15
CA GLY A 806 -40.55 14.13 5.40
C GLY A 806 -39.11 14.53 5.74
N SER A 807 -38.93 15.84 5.97
CA SER A 807 -37.71 16.41 6.53
C SER A 807 -37.94 16.85 7.97
N TRP A 808 -37.03 16.50 8.88
CA TRP A 808 -37.01 17.05 10.25
C TRP A 808 -36.18 18.34 10.32
N TRP A 809 -35.29 18.55 9.34
CA TRP A 809 -34.64 19.83 9.09
C TRP A 809 -34.89 20.25 7.65
N HIS A 810 -35.82 21.17 7.44
CA HIS A 810 -36.22 21.63 6.11
C HIS A 810 -35.16 22.48 5.41
N ARG A 811 -35.18 22.46 4.07
CA ARG A 811 -34.32 23.27 3.20
C ARG A 811 -34.58 24.75 3.42
N GLY A 812 -33.51 25.54 3.40
CA GLY A 812 -33.58 27.00 3.61
C GLY A 812 -33.70 27.44 5.07
N GLN A 813 -33.89 26.52 6.01
CA GLN A 813 -34.01 26.84 7.43
C GLN A 813 -32.67 26.72 8.16
N LEU A 814 -32.34 27.71 9.00
CA LEU A 814 -31.10 27.74 9.78
C LEU A 814 -31.10 26.79 10.98
N ARG A 815 -32.27 26.36 11.45
CA ARG A 815 -32.44 25.46 12.60
C ARG A 815 -33.50 24.40 12.27
N PRO A 816 -33.40 23.19 12.83
CA PRO A 816 -34.45 22.19 12.70
C PRO A 816 -35.70 22.62 13.46
N GLU A 817 -36.88 22.31 12.92
CA GLU A 817 -38.17 22.56 13.58
C GLU A 817 -38.55 21.43 14.53
N ARG A 818 -38.08 20.21 14.26
CA ARG A 818 -38.35 19.02 15.06
C ARG A 818 -37.21 18.00 14.98
N GLY A 819 -37.29 16.96 15.82
CA GLY A 819 -36.45 15.77 15.69
C GLY A 819 -36.93 14.83 14.57
N PRO A 820 -36.08 13.84 14.18
CA PRO A 820 -36.48 12.81 13.25
C PRO A 820 -37.67 11.99 13.76
N ASP A 821 -38.65 11.74 12.90
CA ASP A 821 -39.79 10.89 13.22
C ASP A 821 -39.50 9.42 12.87
N PHE A 822 -39.17 8.63 13.88
CA PHE A 822 -38.87 7.20 13.71
C PHE A 822 -40.11 6.33 13.51
N SER A 823 -41.32 6.84 13.78
CA SER A 823 -42.56 6.09 13.53
C SER A 823 -42.76 5.78 12.04
N ASN A 824 -42.19 6.59 11.16
CA ASN A 824 -42.24 6.37 9.72
C ASN A 824 -41.59 5.05 9.28
N ILE A 825 -40.68 4.48 10.07
CA ILE A 825 -40.04 3.17 9.77
C ILE A 825 -41.08 2.06 9.62
N VAL A 826 -42.12 2.08 10.46
CA VAL A 826 -43.16 1.05 10.51
C VAL A 826 -44.38 1.39 9.64
N GLY A 827 -44.27 2.37 8.75
CA GLY A 827 -45.37 2.83 7.90
C GLY A 827 -46.37 3.69 8.67
N GLY A 828 -45.88 4.55 9.58
CA GLY A 828 -46.68 5.41 10.48
C GLY A 828 -47.90 6.07 9.82
N GLU A 829 -48.96 6.25 10.61
CA GLU A 829 -50.30 6.67 10.17
C GLU A 829 -50.25 7.82 9.15
N ARG A 830 -50.81 7.56 7.97
CA ARG A 830 -50.83 8.47 6.82
C ARG A 830 -51.69 9.70 7.04
#